data_AF-A0A7W8ST88-F1
#
_entry.id   AF-A0A7W8ST88-F1
#
_cell.length_a   1.000
_cell.length_b   1.000
_cell.length_c   1.000
_cell.angle_alpha   90.00
_cell.angle_beta   90.00
_cell.angle_gamma   90.00
#
_symmetry.space_group_name_H-M   'P 1'
#
loop_
_entity.id
_entity.type
_entity.pdbx_description
1 polymer ?
#
loop_
_entity_poly.entity_id
_entity_poly.type
_entity_poly.pdbx_seq_one_letter_code
_entity_poly.pdbx_strand_id
1 'polypeptide(L)'
;MSRPELPRPARRALRRRQSNGRLWLVIGSALTGLSFAHATLAAGTLPQGGTYVAGAGAIASHGDGLVVTQPGSTRGVIEWNSFSIGRNNSVTFDNGSGATLNRVTGGSPSAILGRLSATGSLYVINPQGIVVGPSGVISTGGRFVASTLDVCDSAFMQGGGSLTLSGDPNASVINLGKISSSNGDVFLIARRAVINAGTITAPNGTAELVAGEQVLLQDSGSSRQVFVQTGGLGTVVNKGRINAAQISLQAADGNVYALAGGGTRIRATGTADRYGHVWLVADGGRVSQLGKISASNADGSGGTVDTRAAQLAFGKHAAVHAGQWNLLTPAFTIDDAAARALQRSLNSGTSVAVTTTGANGATGDLGIASSLNWSGPASLTLAAYHNVSVTTGTTIANRGVGNLTVRADATGSDNGGSIANNGIIDWSASTGIVSALYDIGGNYSAGTILLNQAWTAPPDSGLVTQSTAYELINSLADLQKINRDLSGIYALGKDVDATPPSGTFNAPIGAFPASPFTGQFDGMRHTISNLKIQASPSDIDPGVGLFSAIGAGGVVRDLTVQGEVSGTANAGYYGILAGLLDAGLNTSTIASVHTSGTVAVQNAQEAGGLVGWSSGTITRSSSNADVSSSQGFSAGGLVGYNAGVIRQSFAAGSVRGISTFSGGLAGQNAGTVTQSYATGAVSATDAAAGALVGVNLYSSVEQSFATGSVQGSGGGGGIAGFNYGPVTISGDVFWNTQTTGTTVAVVSVANGAQVGNAQGLTTAQMSNPVSFGPTYDFGPGGVWAMPAGATHPVLRWQLGQ
;
A
#
# COMPACT_ATOMS: atom_id res chain seq x y z
N MET A 1 -52.82 -8.21 -30.32
CA MET A 1 -52.08 -8.96 -31.36
C MET A 1 -51.07 -8.03 -32.00
N SER A 2 -49.82 -8.11 -31.59
CA SER A 2 -48.64 -7.58 -32.29
C SER A 2 -47.43 -8.18 -31.56
N ARG A 3 -46.69 -9.04 -32.25
CA ARG A 3 -45.57 -9.83 -31.71
C ARG A 3 -44.34 -8.93 -31.46
N PRO A 4 -43.54 -9.16 -30.41
CA PRO A 4 -42.24 -8.52 -30.25
C PRO A 4 -41.24 -9.10 -31.25
N GLU A 5 -40.49 -8.23 -31.93
CA GLU A 5 -39.34 -8.61 -32.76
C GLU A 5 -38.17 -9.10 -31.87
N LEU A 6 -37.64 -10.27 -32.21
CA LEU A 6 -36.45 -10.85 -31.59
C LEU A 6 -35.17 -10.11 -32.07
N PRO A 7 -34.18 -9.85 -31.19
CA PRO A 7 -32.89 -9.32 -31.60
C PRO A 7 -32.12 -10.34 -32.45
N ARG A 8 -31.63 -9.90 -33.61
CA ARG A 8 -30.75 -10.67 -34.50
C ARG A 8 -29.40 -10.96 -33.82
N PRO A 9 -28.80 -12.15 -34.01
CA PRO A 9 -27.51 -12.48 -33.42
C PRO A 9 -26.38 -11.67 -34.08
N ALA A 10 -25.52 -11.09 -33.25
CA ALA A 10 -24.33 -10.37 -33.68
C ALA A 10 -23.39 -11.28 -34.49
N ARG A 11 -22.99 -10.78 -35.66
CA ARG A 11 -22.07 -11.46 -36.58
C ARG A 11 -20.76 -11.83 -35.89
N ARG A 12 -20.41 -13.11 -36.03
CA ARG A 12 -19.10 -13.72 -35.78
C ARG A 12 -17.96 -12.78 -36.21
N ALA A 13 -17.20 -12.24 -35.25
CA ALA A 13 -15.99 -11.49 -35.53
C ALA A 13 -14.94 -12.43 -36.16
N LEU A 14 -14.49 -12.08 -37.36
CA LEU A 14 -13.40 -12.78 -38.05
C LEU A 14 -12.14 -12.76 -37.16
N ARG A 15 -11.66 -13.95 -36.79
CA ARG A 15 -10.32 -14.19 -36.23
C ARG A 15 -9.28 -13.63 -37.20
N ARG A 16 -8.88 -12.37 -37.02
CA ARG A 16 -7.65 -11.84 -37.63
C ARG A 16 -6.48 -12.40 -36.84
N ARG A 17 -5.92 -13.53 -37.31
CA ARG A 17 -4.59 -13.99 -36.91
C ARG A 17 -3.61 -12.84 -37.22
N GLN A 18 -3.27 -12.02 -36.24
CA GLN A 18 -2.12 -11.13 -36.35
C GLN A 18 -0.89 -12.03 -36.42
N SER A 19 -0.33 -12.18 -37.62
CA SER A 19 0.91 -12.90 -37.83
C SER A 19 2.05 -12.17 -37.14
N ASN A 20 2.97 -12.93 -36.53
CA ASN A 20 4.22 -12.44 -35.93
C ASN A 20 5.08 -11.58 -36.89
N GLY A 21 4.74 -11.52 -38.18
CA GLY A 21 5.44 -10.72 -39.20
C GLY A 21 5.36 -9.21 -38.97
N ARG A 22 4.28 -8.68 -38.37
CA ARG A 22 4.18 -7.23 -38.08
C ARG A 22 5.08 -6.78 -36.92
N LEU A 23 5.36 -7.66 -35.95
CA LEU A 23 6.24 -7.36 -34.81
C LEU A 23 7.71 -7.25 -35.25
N TRP A 24 8.15 -8.14 -36.15
CA TRP A 24 9.47 -8.04 -36.78
C TRP A 24 9.60 -6.84 -37.72
N LEU A 25 8.49 -6.39 -38.33
CA LEU A 25 8.45 -5.19 -39.17
C LEU A 25 8.55 -3.88 -38.37
N VAL A 26 7.99 -3.81 -37.13
CA VAL A 26 8.10 -2.63 -36.25
C VAL A 26 9.47 -2.55 -35.56
N ILE A 27 10.01 -3.70 -35.13
CA ILE A 27 11.40 -3.81 -34.67
C ILE A 27 12.35 -3.51 -35.82
N GLY A 28 12.03 -4.00 -37.02
CA GLY A 28 12.72 -3.74 -38.27
C GLY A 28 12.69 -2.26 -38.64
N SER A 29 11.56 -1.56 -38.55
CA SER A 29 11.46 -0.14 -38.93
C SER A 29 12.17 0.81 -37.96
N ALA A 30 12.21 0.49 -36.66
CA ALA A 30 13.06 1.21 -35.70
C ALA A 30 14.56 0.96 -35.94
N LEU A 31 14.91 -0.17 -36.59
CA LEU A 31 16.26 -0.56 -36.99
C LEU A 31 16.61 -0.23 -38.46
N THR A 32 15.67 0.04 -39.37
CA THR A 32 15.96 0.32 -40.79
C THR A 32 16.26 1.79 -41.03
N GLY A 33 15.85 2.68 -40.12
CA GLY A 33 16.41 4.04 -40.02
C GLY A 33 17.83 4.05 -39.43
N LEU A 34 18.26 2.95 -38.81
CA LEU A 34 19.66 2.65 -38.53
C LEU A 34 20.20 1.87 -39.72
N SER A 35 20.32 2.53 -40.88
CA SER A 35 21.22 2.00 -41.91
C SER A 35 22.58 1.82 -41.24
N PHE A 36 22.94 0.57 -40.96
CA PHE A 36 24.32 0.13 -40.79
C PHE A 36 25.01 0.29 -42.15
N ALA A 37 25.05 1.51 -42.68
CA ALA A 37 26.26 1.91 -43.35
C ALA A 37 27.32 1.69 -42.27
N HIS A 38 28.29 0.83 -42.56
CA HIS A 38 29.56 0.90 -41.91
C HIS A 38 30.04 2.33 -42.22
N ALA A 39 29.62 3.31 -41.43
CA ALA A 39 30.52 4.36 -41.07
C ALA A 39 31.66 3.57 -40.45
N THR A 40 32.68 3.32 -41.27
CA THR A 40 34.06 3.30 -40.82
C THR A 40 34.22 4.61 -40.07
N LEU A 41 33.69 4.66 -38.85
CA LEU A 41 34.00 5.68 -37.88
C LEU A 41 35.48 5.42 -37.68
N ALA A 42 36.29 6.28 -38.29
CA ALA A 42 37.65 6.48 -37.85
C ALA A 42 37.54 6.97 -36.41
N ALA A 43 37.34 6.03 -35.48
CA ALA A 43 37.40 6.31 -34.07
C ALA A 43 38.79 6.91 -33.85
N GLY A 44 38.85 8.16 -33.42
CA GLY A 44 40.09 8.69 -32.87
C GLY A 44 40.60 7.71 -31.82
N THR A 45 41.90 7.48 -31.78
CA THR A 45 42.52 6.55 -30.82
C THR A 45 42.22 6.98 -29.38
N LEU A 46 42.23 8.30 -29.13
CA LEU A 46 41.92 8.95 -27.86
C LEU A 46 41.07 10.22 -28.07
N PRO A 47 40.38 10.72 -27.02
CA PRO A 47 39.69 12.02 -27.06
C PRO A 47 40.61 13.18 -27.49
N GLN A 48 40.06 14.18 -28.19
CA GLN A 48 40.81 15.28 -28.80
C GLN A 48 40.25 16.66 -28.42
N GLY A 49 41.16 17.63 -28.24
CA GLY A 49 40.81 19.02 -28.00
C GLY A 49 40.18 19.29 -26.64
N GLY A 50 40.58 18.54 -25.60
CA GLY A 50 40.04 18.66 -24.25
C GLY A 50 40.48 19.95 -23.56
N THR A 51 39.53 20.75 -23.07
CA THR A 51 39.78 21.96 -22.29
C THR A 51 38.81 22.09 -21.13
N TYR A 52 39.33 22.36 -19.92
CA TYR A 52 38.48 22.72 -18.78
C TYR A 52 37.82 24.08 -19.02
N VAL A 53 36.49 24.13 -18.98
CA VAL A 53 35.69 25.37 -19.07
C VAL A 53 35.09 25.76 -17.73
N ALA A 54 35.01 24.82 -16.78
CA ALA A 54 34.69 25.08 -15.38
C ALA A 54 35.42 24.08 -14.47
N GLY A 55 35.78 24.51 -13.26
CA GLY A 55 36.66 23.74 -12.38
C GLY A 55 38.12 23.77 -12.82
N ALA A 56 38.95 22.89 -12.27
CA ALA A 56 40.39 22.83 -12.58
C ALA A 56 40.87 21.37 -12.60
N GLY A 57 41.92 21.11 -13.38
CA GLY A 57 42.56 19.80 -13.47
C GLY A 57 43.60 19.76 -14.58
N ALA A 58 44.17 18.58 -14.81
CA ALA A 58 45.15 18.33 -15.87
C ALA A 58 44.66 17.22 -16.80
N ILE A 59 45.01 17.34 -18.09
CA ILE A 59 44.76 16.32 -19.12
C ILE A 59 46.12 15.94 -19.71
N ALA A 60 46.51 14.68 -19.56
CA ALA A 60 47.81 14.18 -20.03
C ALA A 60 47.63 12.93 -20.89
N SER A 61 48.25 12.92 -22.06
CA SER A 61 48.29 11.73 -22.93
C SER A 61 49.63 11.01 -22.80
N HIS A 62 49.59 9.68 -22.77
CA HIS A 62 50.74 8.80 -22.63
C HIS A 62 50.57 7.57 -23.52
N GLY A 63 51.14 7.62 -24.73
CA GLY A 63 50.98 6.54 -25.72
C GLY A 63 49.52 6.26 -26.01
N ASP A 64 49.07 5.04 -25.69
CA ASP A 64 47.69 4.60 -25.89
C ASP A 64 46.71 5.01 -24.77
N GLY A 65 47.18 5.78 -23.77
CA GLY A 65 46.41 6.22 -22.62
C GLY A 65 46.17 7.74 -22.56
N LEU A 66 45.04 8.16 -21.99
CA LEU A 66 44.78 9.53 -21.56
C LEU A 66 44.36 9.53 -20.09
N VAL A 67 44.99 10.38 -19.28
CA VAL A 67 44.69 10.54 -17.86
C VAL A 67 44.19 11.96 -17.63
N VAL A 68 43.02 12.07 -17.01
CA VAL A 68 42.47 13.32 -16.50
C VAL A 68 42.58 13.29 -14.99
N THR A 69 43.33 14.23 -14.42
CA THR A 69 43.47 14.39 -12.96
C THR A 69 42.70 15.62 -12.53
N GLN A 70 41.83 15.45 -11.53
CA GLN A 70 41.04 16.52 -10.94
C GLN A 70 41.35 16.60 -9.44
N PRO A 71 41.68 17.78 -8.89
CA PRO A 71 42.13 17.90 -7.51
C PRO A 71 40.98 17.69 -6.52
N GLY A 72 41.22 16.84 -5.51
CA GLY A 72 40.27 16.57 -4.43
C GLY A 72 38.93 16.01 -4.90
N SER A 73 37.86 16.27 -4.14
CA SER A 73 36.48 15.85 -4.46
C SER A 73 35.69 16.95 -5.18
N THR A 74 36.33 17.65 -6.13
CA THR A 74 35.74 18.80 -6.82
C THR A 74 34.83 18.40 -7.98
N ARG A 75 34.23 19.40 -8.64
CA ARG A 75 33.52 19.24 -9.92
C ARG A 75 34.29 19.93 -11.03
N GLY A 76 34.22 19.38 -12.24
CA GLY A 76 34.85 19.96 -13.42
C GLY A 76 34.07 19.70 -14.69
N VAL A 77 34.10 20.67 -15.61
CA VAL A 77 33.52 20.56 -16.95
C VAL A 77 34.64 20.69 -17.97
N ILE A 78 34.75 19.68 -18.84
CA ILE A 78 35.71 19.62 -19.93
C ILE A 78 34.93 19.57 -21.25
N GLU A 79 35.23 20.52 -22.14
CA GLU A 79 34.78 20.47 -23.52
C GLU A 79 35.79 19.73 -24.39
N TRP A 80 35.28 18.96 -25.35
CA TRP A 80 36.06 18.15 -26.27
C TRP A 80 35.57 18.36 -27.71
N ASN A 81 36.50 18.50 -28.66
CA ASN A 81 36.14 18.43 -30.08
C ASN A 81 35.65 17.02 -30.46
N SER A 82 36.29 15.98 -29.92
CA SER A 82 35.78 14.61 -30.04
C SER A 82 36.13 13.79 -28.81
N PHE A 83 35.25 12.87 -28.44
CA PHE A 83 35.47 11.94 -27.32
C PHE A 83 35.21 10.51 -27.79
N SER A 84 36.25 9.85 -28.30
CA SER A 84 36.24 8.44 -28.71
C SER A 84 37.46 7.72 -28.11
N ILE A 85 37.33 6.41 -27.90
CA ILE A 85 38.37 5.58 -27.29
C ILE A 85 38.53 4.32 -28.14
N GLY A 86 39.66 4.19 -28.84
CA GLY A 86 39.98 3.03 -29.66
C GLY A 86 40.07 1.74 -28.85
N ARG A 87 39.95 0.58 -29.50
CA ARG A 87 39.87 -0.75 -28.84
C ARG A 87 41.02 -1.03 -27.87
N ASN A 88 42.23 -0.59 -28.21
CA ASN A 88 43.44 -0.83 -27.43
C ASN A 88 43.80 0.36 -26.53
N ASN A 89 42.95 1.38 -26.47
CA ASN A 89 43.21 2.62 -25.77
C ASN A 89 42.48 2.68 -24.43
N SER A 90 42.98 3.53 -23.53
CA SER A 90 42.39 3.73 -22.21
C SER A 90 42.28 5.19 -21.82
N VAL A 91 41.18 5.56 -21.17
CA VAL A 91 40.98 6.87 -20.56
C VAL A 91 40.67 6.68 -19.09
N THR A 92 41.43 7.37 -18.23
CA THR A 92 41.27 7.30 -16.77
C THR A 92 41.04 8.68 -16.20
N PHE A 93 39.94 8.85 -15.46
CA PHE A 93 39.64 10.02 -14.66
C PHE A 93 40.00 9.72 -13.21
N ASP A 94 41.03 10.39 -12.70
CA ASP A 94 41.32 10.42 -11.27
C ASP A 94 40.71 11.67 -10.66
N ASN A 95 39.46 11.56 -10.22
CA ASN A 95 38.64 12.66 -9.70
C ASN A 95 38.12 12.40 -8.27
N GLY A 96 38.75 11.49 -7.52
CA GLY A 96 38.40 11.17 -6.15
C GLY A 96 36.93 10.74 -6.01
N SER A 97 36.19 11.35 -5.07
CA SER A 97 34.73 11.22 -4.97
C SER A 97 33.96 12.32 -5.73
N GLY A 98 34.68 13.16 -6.49
CA GLY A 98 34.14 14.27 -7.27
C GLY A 98 33.37 13.84 -8.52
N ALA A 99 33.04 14.81 -9.37
CA ALA A 99 32.33 14.57 -10.63
C ALA A 99 32.98 15.33 -11.79
N THR A 100 33.09 14.69 -12.96
CA THR A 100 33.62 15.33 -14.17
C THR A 100 32.63 15.20 -15.32
N LEU A 101 32.24 16.33 -15.90
CA LEU A 101 31.40 16.41 -17.09
C LEU A 101 32.26 16.58 -18.34
N ASN A 102 32.07 15.69 -19.31
CA ASN A 102 32.74 15.72 -20.59
C ASN A 102 31.71 16.04 -21.67
N ARG A 103 31.82 17.24 -22.25
CA ARG A 103 30.89 17.75 -23.27
C ARG A 103 31.56 17.71 -24.63
N VAL A 104 30.98 17.00 -25.59
CA VAL A 104 31.46 16.99 -26.97
C VAL A 104 30.80 18.13 -27.74
N THR A 105 31.61 19.06 -28.25
CA THR A 105 31.16 20.23 -29.03
C THR A 105 31.37 20.06 -30.54
N GLY A 106 32.17 19.06 -30.95
CA GLY A 106 32.38 18.74 -32.37
C GLY A 106 31.29 17.85 -32.99
N GLY A 107 31.37 17.65 -34.31
CA GLY A 107 30.34 16.99 -35.12
C GLY A 107 30.37 15.47 -35.18
N SER A 108 31.13 14.78 -34.31
CA SER A 108 31.30 13.32 -34.37
C SER A 108 30.68 12.60 -33.16
N PRO A 109 30.00 11.45 -33.37
CA PRO A 109 29.56 10.58 -32.28
C PRO A 109 30.72 10.04 -31.44
N SER A 110 30.43 9.72 -30.18
CA SER A 110 31.39 9.09 -29.28
C SER A 110 31.41 7.58 -29.46
N ALA A 111 32.53 7.02 -29.93
CA ALA A 111 32.75 5.58 -30.02
C ALA A 111 33.70 5.11 -28.91
N ILE A 112 33.18 4.42 -27.90
CA ILE A 112 33.93 3.86 -26.77
C ILE A 112 34.15 2.37 -27.03
N LEU A 113 35.29 2.02 -27.63
CA LEU A 113 35.67 0.65 -27.96
C LEU A 113 36.71 0.09 -26.98
N GLY A 114 37.47 0.95 -26.30
CA GLY A 114 38.47 0.61 -25.28
C GLY A 114 37.97 0.77 -23.84
N ARG A 115 38.88 1.12 -22.92
CA ARG A 115 38.57 1.26 -21.48
C ARG A 115 38.36 2.71 -21.08
N LEU A 116 37.29 2.98 -20.35
CA LEU A 116 37.02 4.25 -19.68
C LEU A 116 36.84 3.99 -18.18
N SER A 117 37.66 4.61 -17.34
CA SER A 117 37.54 4.48 -15.88
C SER A 117 37.50 5.81 -15.16
N ALA A 118 36.76 5.89 -14.06
CA ALA A 118 36.77 7.03 -13.15
C ALA A 118 36.77 6.57 -11.68
N THR A 119 37.51 7.26 -10.81
CA THR A 119 37.44 7.03 -9.35
C THR A 119 36.13 7.52 -8.75
N GLY A 120 35.60 8.63 -9.26
CA GLY A 120 34.34 9.26 -8.85
C GLY A 120 33.26 9.17 -9.93
N SER A 121 32.46 10.24 -10.05
CA SER A 121 31.36 10.32 -11.02
C SER A 121 31.83 10.86 -12.37
N LEU A 122 31.25 10.36 -13.46
CA LEU A 122 31.61 10.72 -14.83
C LEU A 122 30.37 10.93 -15.69
N TYR A 123 30.31 12.07 -16.36
CA TYR A 123 29.25 12.43 -17.29
C TYR A 123 29.87 12.57 -18.69
N VAL A 124 29.26 11.95 -19.68
CA VAL A 124 29.63 12.04 -21.10
C VAL A 124 28.41 12.53 -21.87
N ILE A 125 28.48 13.77 -22.36
CA ILE A 125 27.41 14.46 -23.07
C ILE A 125 27.83 14.60 -24.52
N ASN A 126 27.09 13.98 -25.45
CA ASN A 126 27.34 14.12 -26.89
C ASN A 126 26.03 14.15 -27.69
N PRO A 127 25.61 15.32 -28.19
CA PRO A 127 24.42 15.48 -29.04
C PRO A 127 24.44 14.65 -30.34
N GLN A 128 25.61 14.20 -30.80
CA GLN A 128 25.76 13.37 -32.00
C GLN A 128 25.55 11.88 -31.72
N GLY A 129 25.51 11.47 -30.45
CA GLY A 129 25.28 10.09 -30.03
C GLY A 129 26.49 9.44 -29.37
N ILE A 130 26.22 8.36 -28.63
CA ILE A 130 27.22 7.64 -27.84
C ILE A 130 27.05 6.14 -28.08
N VAL A 131 28.13 5.46 -28.42
CA VAL A 131 28.17 4.00 -28.62
C VAL A 131 29.29 3.41 -27.78
N VAL A 132 28.93 2.50 -26.86
CA VAL A 132 29.87 1.60 -26.18
C VAL A 132 29.92 0.31 -26.99
N GLY A 133 31.01 0.07 -27.70
CA GLY A 133 31.16 -1.10 -28.57
C GLY A 133 31.31 -2.41 -27.78
N PRO A 134 31.28 -3.58 -28.45
CA PRO A 134 31.33 -4.88 -27.76
C PRO A 134 32.57 -5.12 -26.90
N SER A 135 33.71 -4.50 -27.25
CA SER A 135 34.95 -4.52 -26.45
C SER A 135 35.04 -3.40 -25.41
N GLY A 136 34.13 -2.41 -25.47
CA GLY A 136 34.15 -1.24 -24.61
C GLY A 136 33.83 -1.60 -23.16
N VAL A 137 34.63 -1.05 -22.24
CA VAL A 137 34.46 -1.23 -20.79
C VAL A 137 34.46 0.12 -20.11
N ILE A 138 33.36 0.46 -19.45
CA ILE A 138 33.21 1.65 -18.62
C ILE A 138 33.11 1.23 -17.15
N SER A 139 33.95 1.78 -16.28
CA SER A 139 33.93 1.49 -14.84
C SER A 139 34.11 2.76 -14.02
N THR A 140 33.12 3.11 -13.21
CA THR A 140 33.17 4.30 -12.32
C THR A 140 33.03 3.91 -10.86
N GLY A 141 33.71 4.63 -9.96
CA GLY A 141 33.50 4.47 -8.52
C GLY A 141 32.22 5.19 -8.03
N GLY A 142 31.91 6.34 -8.64
CA GLY A 142 30.64 7.07 -8.48
C GLY A 142 29.69 6.85 -9.66
N ARG A 143 28.79 7.80 -9.90
CA ARG A 143 27.76 7.73 -10.95
C ARG A 143 28.35 7.82 -12.35
N PHE A 144 27.82 7.04 -13.29
CA PHE A 144 28.07 7.22 -14.72
C PHE A 144 26.81 7.76 -15.43
N VAL A 145 26.96 8.84 -16.20
CA VAL A 145 25.90 9.39 -17.06
C VAL A 145 26.40 9.46 -18.49
N ALA A 146 25.69 8.83 -19.42
CA ALA A 146 25.87 9.04 -20.85
C ALA A 146 24.59 9.67 -21.41
N SER A 147 24.69 10.86 -21.99
CA SER A 147 23.53 11.61 -22.48
C SER A 147 23.73 12.18 -23.88
N THR A 148 22.70 12.17 -24.71
CA THR A 148 22.65 13.04 -25.89
C THR A 148 22.09 14.42 -25.58
N LEU A 149 21.26 14.51 -24.53
CA LEU A 149 20.72 15.77 -24.03
C LEU A 149 21.78 16.50 -23.20
N ASP A 150 21.77 17.82 -23.27
CA ASP A 150 22.74 18.68 -22.61
C ASP A 150 22.25 19.20 -21.26
N VAL A 151 23.17 19.62 -20.39
CA VAL A 151 22.89 20.14 -19.04
C VAL A 151 23.63 21.46 -18.84
N CYS A 152 23.09 22.37 -18.04
CA CYS A 152 23.75 23.65 -17.76
C CYS A 152 24.99 23.46 -16.86
N ASP A 153 26.11 24.10 -17.21
CA ASP A 153 27.36 24.02 -16.45
C ASP A 153 27.21 24.55 -15.02
N SER A 154 26.53 25.68 -14.84
CA SER A 154 26.33 26.26 -13.50
C SER A 154 25.52 25.32 -12.60
N ALA A 155 24.48 24.68 -13.13
CA ALA A 155 23.69 23.68 -12.42
C ALA A 155 24.54 22.44 -12.06
N PHE A 156 25.35 21.94 -13.00
CA PHE A 156 26.26 20.83 -12.72
C PHE A 156 27.28 21.17 -11.64
N MET A 157 27.87 22.37 -11.71
CA MET A 157 28.92 22.83 -10.80
C MET A 157 28.42 23.14 -9.38
N GLN A 158 27.16 23.57 -9.21
CA GLN A 158 26.54 23.75 -7.90
C GLN A 158 26.52 22.44 -7.08
N GLY A 159 26.23 21.31 -7.73
CA GLY A 159 26.10 20.01 -7.07
C GLY A 159 24.92 19.91 -6.11
N GLY A 160 24.54 18.67 -5.75
CA GLY A 160 23.48 18.39 -4.76
C GLY A 160 22.04 18.72 -5.18
N GLY A 161 21.83 19.43 -6.29
CA GLY A 161 20.51 19.74 -6.87
C GLY A 161 20.13 18.85 -8.05
N SER A 162 18.87 18.91 -8.47
CA SER A 162 18.37 18.22 -9.66
C SER A 162 19.00 18.78 -10.94
N LEU A 163 19.35 17.90 -11.87
CA LEU A 163 19.89 18.27 -13.17
C LEU A 163 18.82 18.13 -14.25
N THR A 164 18.50 19.22 -14.93
CA THR A 164 17.65 19.20 -16.12
C THR A 164 18.51 18.98 -17.35
N LEU A 165 18.31 17.84 -18.02
CA LEU A 165 18.90 17.53 -19.31
C LEU A 165 17.89 17.84 -20.43
N SER A 166 18.30 18.59 -21.44
CA SER A 166 17.41 19.03 -22.53
C SER A 166 18.17 19.27 -23.83
N GLY A 167 17.44 19.45 -24.93
CA GLY A 167 17.97 19.74 -26.26
C GLY A 167 17.22 18.98 -27.35
N ASP A 168 17.54 19.25 -28.62
CA ASP A 168 16.93 18.59 -29.79
C ASP A 168 17.91 17.74 -30.64
N PRO A 169 18.68 16.82 -30.05
CA PRO A 169 19.54 15.93 -30.84
C PRO A 169 18.74 14.81 -31.50
N ASN A 170 19.00 14.52 -32.78
CA ASN A 170 18.49 13.32 -33.44
C ASN A 170 19.43 12.10 -33.22
N ALA A 171 19.78 11.83 -31.97
CA ALA A 171 20.83 10.86 -31.61
C ALA A 171 20.40 9.83 -30.57
N SER A 172 21.23 8.81 -30.38
CA SER A 172 20.95 7.65 -29.53
C SER A 172 22.14 7.31 -28.62
N VAL A 173 21.85 6.66 -27.49
CA VAL A 173 22.85 6.02 -26.64
C VAL A 173 22.73 4.51 -26.78
N ILE A 174 23.83 3.85 -27.17
CA ILE A 174 23.86 2.42 -27.46
C ILE A 174 24.96 1.75 -26.64
N ASN A 175 24.59 0.79 -25.78
CA ASN A 175 25.53 -0.06 -25.06
C ASN A 175 25.54 -1.48 -25.65
N LEU A 176 26.66 -1.86 -26.26
CA LEU A 176 26.98 -3.24 -26.68
C LEU A 176 28.05 -3.89 -25.79
N GLY A 177 28.73 -3.10 -24.95
CA GLY A 177 29.85 -3.50 -24.11
C GLY A 177 29.47 -3.72 -22.64
N LYS A 178 30.34 -3.30 -21.73
CA LYS A 178 30.14 -3.43 -20.28
C LYS A 178 30.20 -2.05 -19.63
N ILE A 179 29.18 -1.72 -18.84
CA ILE A 179 29.12 -0.49 -18.04
C ILE A 179 28.91 -0.89 -16.59
N SER A 180 29.75 -0.39 -15.68
CA SER A 180 29.59 -0.63 -14.25
C SER A 180 29.86 0.61 -13.41
N SER A 181 29.04 0.81 -12.38
CA SER A 181 29.33 1.70 -11.27
C SER A 181 29.38 0.88 -9.97
N SER A 182 30.42 1.03 -9.16
CA SER A 182 30.56 0.23 -7.93
C SER A 182 29.73 0.76 -6.77
N ASN A 183 29.67 2.08 -6.58
CA ASN A 183 28.97 2.72 -5.46
C ASN A 183 27.97 3.81 -5.91
N GLY A 184 27.69 3.92 -7.21
CA GLY A 184 26.77 4.90 -7.75
C GLY A 184 25.83 4.30 -8.80
N ASP A 185 25.20 5.19 -9.55
CA ASP A 185 24.20 4.84 -10.54
C ASP A 185 24.78 4.79 -11.97
N VAL A 186 24.01 4.23 -12.90
CA VAL A 186 24.25 4.27 -14.34
C VAL A 186 23.02 4.87 -15.03
N PHE A 187 23.18 6.03 -15.66
CA PHE A 187 22.14 6.70 -16.43
C PHE A 187 22.51 6.73 -17.92
N LEU A 188 21.65 6.16 -18.77
CA LEU A 188 21.74 6.29 -20.22
C LEU A 188 20.55 7.10 -20.71
N ILE A 189 20.80 8.29 -21.23
CA ILE A 189 19.78 9.28 -21.55
C ILE A 189 19.89 9.66 -23.02
N ALA A 190 18.80 9.61 -23.77
CA ALA A 190 18.80 10.07 -25.15
C ALA A 190 17.49 10.77 -25.50
N ARG A 191 17.51 11.61 -26.53
CA ARG A 191 16.25 12.12 -27.08
C ARG A 191 15.49 11.04 -27.86
N ARG A 192 16.18 10.39 -28.81
CA ARG A 192 15.56 9.45 -29.75
C ARG A 192 15.46 8.03 -29.19
N ALA A 193 16.60 7.44 -28.82
CA ALA A 193 16.61 6.05 -28.39
C ALA A 193 17.77 5.69 -27.45
N VAL A 194 17.48 4.81 -26.50
CA VAL A 194 18.47 4.15 -25.65
C VAL A 194 18.39 2.65 -25.84
N ILE A 195 19.52 2.03 -26.19
CA ILE A 195 19.60 0.60 -26.49
C ILE A 195 20.67 -0.04 -25.62
N ASN A 196 20.30 -1.01 -24.80
CA ASN A 196 21.26 -1.90 -24.13
C ASN A 196 21.18 -3.29 -24.73
N ALA A 197 22.26 -3.75 -25.36
CA ALA A 197 22.48 -5.15 -25.75
C ALA A 197 23.72 -5.76 -25.05
N GLY A 198 24.46 -4.96 -24.27
CA GLY A 198 25.59 -5.36 -23.45
C GLY A 198 25.21 -5.71 -22.00
N THR A 199 26.04 -5.31 -21.05
CA THR A 199 25.80 -5.46 -19.60
C THR A 199 25.89 -4.12 -18.89
N ILE A 200 24.96 -3.88 -17.96
CA ILE A 200 24.97 -2.76 -17.02
C ILE A 200 24.93 -3.31 -15.59
N THR A 201 25.83 -2.85 -14.73
CA THR A 201 25.90 -3.28 -13.32
C THR A 201 26.03 -2.08 -12.38
N ALA A 202 25.10 -1.95 -11.42
CA ALA A 202 25.12 -0.92 -10.37
C ALA A 202 24.62 -1.51 -9.04
N PRO A 203 25.41 -2.37 -8.37
CA PRO A 203 24.90 -3.24 -7.30
C PRO A 203 24.42 -2.47 -6.07
N ASN A 204 24.98 -1.29 -5.83
CA ASN A 204 24.62 -0.41 -4.71
C ASN A 204 23.80 0.82 -5.16
N GLY A 205 23.42 0.89 -6.44
CA GLY A 205 22.78 2.06 -7.04
C GLY A 205 21.71 1.66 -8.06
N THR A 206 21.40 2.61 -8.93
CA THR A 206 20.31 2.49 -9.90
C THR A 206 20.87 2.35 -11.31
N ALA A 207 20.18 1.58 -12.17
CA ALA A 207 20.40 1.60 -13.61
C ALA A 207 19.16 2.14 -14.33
N GLU A 208 19.26 3.32 -14.93
CA GLU A 208 18.15 3.98 -15.63
C GLU A 208 18.45 4.22 -17.11
N LEU A 209 17.54 3.79 -17.98
CA LEU A 209 17.59 4.02 -19.42
C LEU A 209 16.39 4.85 -19.82
N VAL A 210 16.63 6.01 -20.42
CA VAL A 210 15.63 7.05 -20.55
C VAL A 210 15.64 7.66 -21.95
N ALA A 211 14.47 7.69 -22.60
CA ALA A 211 14.27 8.37 -23.87
C ALA A 211 13.17 9.45 -23.76
N GLY A 212 13.49 10.70 -24.11
CA GLY A 212 12.53 11.82 -24.14
C GLY A 212 13.18 13.17 -24.41
N GLU A 213 12.36 14.21 -24.60
CA GLU A 213 12.84 15.56 -24.97
C GLU A 213 13.53 16.30 -23.82
N GLN A 214 12.97 16.19 -22.62
CA GLN A 214 13.51 16.80 -21.42
C GLN A 214 13.45 15.80 -20.29
N VAL A 215 14.57 15.71 -19.57
CA VAL A 215 14.80 14.71 -18.54
C VAL A 215 15.30 15.40 -17.28
N LEU A 216 14.56 15.26 -16.19
CA LEU A 216 14.97 15.70 -14.87
C LEU A 216 15.63 14.54 -14.14
N LEU A 217 16.89 14.71 -13.75
CA LEU A 217 17.64 13.79 -12.91
C LEU A 217 17.68 14.34 -11.48
N GLN A 218 17.15 13.58 -10.52
CA GLN A 218 17.08 13.94 -9.11
C GLN A 218 17.47 12.75 -8.24
N ASP A 219 18.34 12.96 -7.26
CA ASP A 219 18.82 11.89 -6.40
C ASP A 219 17.70 11.39 -5.47
N SER A 220 17.56 10.08 -5.38
CA SER A 220 16.60 9.41 -4.49
C SER A 220 17.12 8.04 -4.06
N GLY A 221 16.86 7.68 -2.80
CA GLY A 221 17.08 6.34 -2.24
C GLY A 221 15.89 5.40 -2.43
N SER A 222 14.68 5.94 -2.44
CA SER A 222 13.42 5.18 -2.34
C SER A 222 12.53 5.27 -3.58
N SER A 223 12.82 6.16 -4.51
CA SER A 223 12.02 6.41 -5.71
C SER A 223 12.88 6.46 -6.98
N ARG A 224 12.22 6.55 -8.14
CA ARG A 224 12.86 6.81 -9.43
C ARG A 224 13.70 8.08 -9.35
N GLN A 225 14.90 8.05 -9.91
CA GLN A 225 15.79 9.20 -9.95
C GLN A 225 15.64 10.01 -11.24
N VAL A 226 14.93 9.48 -12.24
CA VAL A 226 14.67 10.18 -13.50
C VAL A 226 13.19 10.35 -13.78
N PHE A 227 12.84 11.56 -14.21
CA PHE A 227 11.51 11.94 -14.66
C PHE A 227 11.61 12.53 -16.07
N VAL A 228 10.72 12.09 -16.97
CA VAL A 228 10.69 12.55 -18.35
C VAL A 228 9.46 13.44 -18.53
N GLN A 229 9.63 14.61 -19.14
CA GLN A 229 8.50 15.42 -19.56
C GLN A 229 7.81 14.76 -20.76
N THR A 230 6.48 14.74 -20.76
CA THR A 230 5.67 14.26 -21.89
C THR A 230 5.99 15.09 -23.14
N GLY A 231 6.17 14.44 -24.28
CA GLY A 231 6.72 15.01 -25.51
C GLY A 231 7.90 14.19 -26.02
N GLY A 232 7.74 13.60 -27.21
CA GLY A 232 8.78 12.85 -27.93
C GLY A 232 8.41 11.39 -28.17
N LEU A 233 8.71 10.84 -29.35
CA LEU A 233 8.47 9.41 -29.69
C LEU A 233 9.69 8.55 -29.30
N GLY A 234 10.17 8.70 -28.06
CA GLY A 234 11.40 8.07 -27.57
C GLY A 234 11.32 6.54 -27.56
N THR A 235 12.44 5.83 -27.66
CA THR A 235 12.43 4.35 -27.59
C THR A 235 13.53 3.82 -26.68
N VAL A 236 13.15 3.01 -25.70
CA VAL A 236 14.10 2.26 -24.84
C VAL A 236 14.03 0.79 -25.18
N VAL A 237 15.18 0.18 -25.48
CA VAL A 237 15.29 -1.25 -25.78
C VAL A 237 16.34 -1.88 -24.86
N ASN A 238 15.90 -2.79 -24.00
CA ASN A 238 16.82 -3.66 -23.27
C ASN A 238 16.79 -5.07 -23.86
N LYS A 239 17.86 -5.44 -24.58
CA LYS A 239 18.23 -6.82 -24.95
C LYS A 239 19.33 -7.38 -24.05
N GLY A 240 20.10 -6.53 -23.38
CA GLY A 240 21.25 -6.91 -22.57
C GLY A 240 20.89 -7.31 -21.14
N ARG A 241 21.91 -7.51 -20.30
CA ARG A 241 21.75 -7.76 -18.86
C ARG A 241 21.81 -6.44 -18.09
N ILE A 242 20.92 -6.27 -17.11
CA ILE A 242 20.96 -5.20 -16.13
C ILE A 242 20.86 -5.83 -14.74
N ASN A 243 21.87 -5.57 -13.90
CA ASN A 243 21.89 -5.95 -12.48
C ASN A 243 22.10 -4.68 -11.65
N ALA A 244 21.13 -4.28 -10.83
CA ALA A 244 21.26 -3.09 -9.98
C ALA A 244 20.43 -3.25 -8.70
N ALA A 245 20.51 -2.30 -7.76
CA ALA A 245 19.57 -2.24 -6.64
C ALA A 245 18.16 -1.88 -7.13
N GLN A 246 18.10 -0.91 -8.04
CA GLN A 246 16.89 -0.39 -8.66
C GLN A 246 17.09 -0.25 -10.17
N ILE A 247 16.05 -0.52 -10.97
CA ILE A 247 16.12 -0.44 -12.45
C ILE A 247 14.93 0.34 -12.99
N SER A 248 15.16 1.24 -13.93
CA SER A 248 14.12 2.08 -14.54
C SER A 248 14.32 2.15 -16.05
N LEU A 249 13.31 1.74 -16.82
CA LEU A 249 13.27 1.88 -18.28
C LEU A 249 12.12 2.81 -18.64
N GLN A 250 12.41 4.01 -19.15
CA GLN A 250 11.40 5.05 -19.40
C GLN A 250 11.46 5.59 -20.83
N ALA A 251 10.32 5.66 -21.49
CA ALA A 251 10.17 6.37 -22.76
C ALA A 251 8.98 7.33 -22.66
N ALA A 252 9.21 8.65 -22.77
CA ALA A 252 8.11 9.59 -22.97
C ALA A 252 7.40 9.24 -24.27
N ASP A 253 6.07 9.11 -24.20
CA ASP A 253 5.11 8.90 -25.30
C ASP A 253 5.49 7.89 -26.40
N GLY A 254 6.41 7.00 -26.07
CA GLY A 254 7.11 6.15 -27.02
C GLY A 254 7.07 4.68 -26.63
N ASN A 255 8.15 3.94 -26.83
CA ASN A 255 8.11 2.50 -26.61
C ASN A 255 9.21 2.02 -25.68
N VAL A 256 8.82 1.23 -24.67
CA VAL A 256 9.75 0.45 -23.85
C VAL A 256 9.67 -1.01 -24.27
N TYR A 257 10.77 -1.52 -24.81
CA TYR A 257 10.94 -2.92 -25.15
C TYR A 257 11.88 -3.59 -24.15
N ALA A 258 11.30 -4.23 -23.14
CA ALA A 258 12.01 -5.12 -22.22
C ALA A 258 12.16 -6.51 -22.88
N LEU A 259 13.02 -6.59 -23.89
CA LEU A 259 13.24 -7.78 -24.70
C LEU A 259 14.08 -8.79 -23.93
N ALA A 260 13.43 -9.84 -23.42
CA ALA A 260 14.12 -10.98 -22.84
C ALA A 260 13.79 -12.27 -23.60
N GLY A 261 14.84 -13.05 -23.89
CA GLY A 261 14.73 -14.45 -24.27
C GLY A 261 14.38 -15.33 -23.05
N GLY A 262 14.69 -16.62 -23.10
CA GLY A 262 14.33 -17.58 -22.03
C GLY A 262 15.00 -17.42 -20.65
N GLY A 263 15.81 -16.37 -20.40
CA GLY A 263 16.51 -16.15 -19.13
C GLY A 263 16.23 -14.77 -18.51
N THR A 264 16.55 -14.61 -17.21
CA THR A 264 16.40 -13.32 -16.48
C THR A 264 17.44 -12.30 -16.94
N ARG A 265 17.00 -11.22 -17.59
CA ARG A 265 17.88 -10.16 -18.11
C ARG A 265 17.81 -8.84 -17.33
N ILE A 266 16.75 -8.65 -16.53
CA ILE A 266 16.58 -7.50 -15.64
C ILE A 266 16.45 -8.06 -14.23
N ARG A 267 17.40 -7.72 -13.35
CA ARG A 267 17.44 -8.17 -11.95
C ARG A 267 17.73 -6.99 -11.02
N ALA A 268 16.73 -6.61 -10.24
CA ALA A 268 16.86 -5.68 -9.13
C ALA A 268 17.06 -6.44 -7.82
N THR A 269 18.15 -6.20 -7.11
CA THR A 269 18.41 -6.74 -5.77
C THR A 269 18.68 -5.59 -4.82
N GLY A 270 17.71 -5.28 -3.96
CA GLY A 270 17.80 -4.18 -3.01
C GLY A 270 19.00 -4.27 -2.07
N THR A 271 19.33 -3.14 -1.44
CA THR A 271 20.33 -3.01 -0.37
C THR A 271 19.62 -2.79 0.97
N ALA A 272 20.38 -2.58 2.05
CA ALA A 272 19.81 -2.21 3.35
C ALA A 272 18.96 -0.92 3.27
N ASP A 273 19.33 0.00 2.38
CA ASP A 273 18.71 1.34 2.27
C ASP A 273 17.81 1.50 1.03
N ARG A 274 17.75 0.49 0.15
CA ARG A 274 16.99 0.55 -1.12
C ARG A 274 16.25 -0.77 -1.35
N TYR A 275 14.94 -0.71 -1.51
CA TYR A 275 14.16 -1.88 -1.92
C TYR A 275 14.48 -2.31 -3.36
N GLY A 276 14.37 -3.61 -3.63
CA GLY A 276 14.52 -4.12 -4.98
C GLY A 276 13.34 -3.71 -5.85
N HIS A 277 13.56 -2.83 -6.83
CA HIS A 277 12.49 -2.25 -7.64
C HIS A 277 12.82 -2.20 -9.14
N VAL A 278 11.84 -2.54 -9.99
CA VAL A 278 11.90 -2.33 -11.44
C VAL A 278 10.73 -1.46 -11.92
N TRP A 279 11.01 -0.39 -12.64
CA TRP A 279 10.00 0.42 -13.34
C TRP A 279 10.10 0.25 -14.86
N LEU A 280 8.97 -0.04 -15.50
CA LEU A 280 8.80 0.03 -16.95
C LEU A 280 7.73 1.08 -17.26
N VAL A 281 8.12 2.20 -17.87
CA VAL A 281 7.25 3.38 -18.00
C VAL A 281 7.19 3.86 -19.44
N ALA A 282 5.99 3.86 -20.02
CA ALA A 282 5.70 4.45 -21.33
C ALA A 282 4.30 5.07 -21.32
N ASP A 283 4.09 6.14 -20.54
CA ASP A 283 2.78 6.71 -20.19
C ASP A 283 1.84 6.92 -21.38
N GLY A 284 2.32 7.59 -22.44
CA GLY A 284 1.56 7.77 -23.70
C GLY A 284 1.76 6.66 -24.73
N GLY A 285 2.54 5.64 -24.43
CA GLY A 285 3.04 4.68 -25.41
C GLY A 285 2.92 3.21 -24.99
N ARG A 286 3.82 2.36 -25.46
CA ARG A 286 3.73 0.90 -25.31
C ARG A 286 4.87 0.32 -24.48
N VAL A 287 4.54 -0.53 -23.52
CA VAL A 287 5.50 -1.47 -22.92
C VAL A 287 5.30 -2.86 -23.51
N SER A 288 6.37 -3.45 -24.04
CA SER A 288 6.42 -4.85 -24.46
C SER A 288 7.38 -5.63 -23.57
N GLN A 289 6.85 -6.43 -22.65
CA GLN A 289 7.62 -7.32 -21.78
C GLN A 289 7.69 -8.71 -22.41
N LEU A 290 8.86 -9.12 -22.90
CA LEU A 290 8.96 -10.38 -23.65
C LEU A 290 9.52 -11.56 -22.86
N GLY A 291 10.25 -11.30 -21.78
CA GLY A 291 10.82 -12.35 -20.93
C GLY A 291 10.82 -12.01 -19.45
N LYS A 292 11.74 -12.61 -18.70
CA LYS A 292 11.72 -12.64 -17.24
C LYS A 292 12.35 -11.40 -16.60
N ILE A 293 11.63 -10.82 -15.62
CA ILE A 293 12.07 -9.73 -14.74
C ILE A 293 12.09 -10.25 -13.30
N SER A 294 13.06 -9.83 -12.51
CA SER A 294 13.17 -10.21 -11.09
C SER A 294 13.45 -8.99 -10.21
N ALA A 295 12.78 -8.92 -9.07
CA ALA A 295 13.01 -7.92 -8.03
C ALA A 295 12.99 -8.59 -6.64
N SER A 296 14.02 -8.40 -5.83
CA SER A 296 14.13 -8.92 -4.47
C SER A 296 14.75 -7.89 -3.55
N ASN A 297 14.32 -7.83 -2.29
CA ASN A 297 14.94 -7.00 -1.27
C ASN A 297 16.23 -7.65 -0.72
N ALA A 298 16.99 -6.92 0.08
CA ALA A 298 18.25 -7.39 0.65
C ALA A 298 18.08 -8.58 1.60
N ASP A 299 16.95 -8.64 2.30
CA ASP A 299 16.57 -9.73 3.22
C ASP A 299 16.06 -11.00 2.50
N GLY A 300 15.98 -10.97 1.16
CA GLY A 300 15.47 -12.07 0.34
C GLY A 300 13.95 -12.06 0.15
N SER A 301 13.21 -11.14 0.80
CA SER A 301 11.80 -10.92 0.51
C SER A 301 11.60 -10.41 -0.92
N GLY A 302 10.40 -10.59 -1.46
CA GLY A 302 10.10 -10.17 -2.82
C GLY A 302 10.10 -8.64 -2.97
N GLY A 303 10.74 -8.12 -4.02
CA GLY A 303 10.72 -6.70 -4.36
C GLY A 303 9.46 -6.30 -5.14
N THR A 304 9.51 -5.17 -5.82
CA THR A 304 8.37 -4.61 -6.58
C THR A 304 8.70 -4.42 -8.06
N VAL A 305 7.73 -4.69 -8.93
CA VAL A 305 7.79 -4.31 -10.34
C VAL A 305 6.58 -3.45 -10.69
N ASP A 306 6.81 -2.25 -11.20
CA ASP A 306 5.75 -1.37 -11.72
C ASP A 306 5.85 -1.30 -13.25
N THR A 307 4.72 -1.49 -13.92
CA THR A 307 4.60 -1.36 -15.37
C THR A 307 3.46 -0.41 -15.70
N ARG A 308 3.80 0.75 -16.26
CA ARG A 308 2.84 1.79 -16.63
C ARG A 308 2.94 2.08 -18.12
N ALA A 309 1.84 1.94 -18.85
CA ALA A 309 1.82 2.21 -20.28
C ALA A 309 0.42 2.53 -20.80
N ALA A 310 0.32 3.25 -21.92
CA ALA A 310 -0.94 3.34 -22.67
C ALA A 310 -1.34 1.99 -23.29
N GLN A 311 -0.34 1.15 -23.63
CA GLN A 311 -0.54 -0.18 -24.19
C GLN A 311 0.45 -1.19 -23.60
N LEU A 312 -0.05 -2.37 -23.22
CA LEU A 312 0.76 -3.47 -22.70
C LEU A 312 0.77 -4.64 -23.69
N ALA A 313 1.94 -5.26 -23.87
CA ALA A 313 2.08 -6.49 -24.64
C ALA A 313 3.04 -7.47 -23.96
N PHE A 314 2.68 -8.75 -23.98
CA PHE A 314 3.42 -9.81 -23.30
C PHE A 314 3.93 -10.88 -24.26
N GLY A 315 5.21 -11.24 -24.12
CA GLY A 315 5.83 -12.32 -24.88
C GLY A 315 5.53 -13.71 -24.31
N LYS A 316 5.88 -14.75 -25.08
CA LYS A 316 5.69 -16.16 -24.71
C LYS A 316 6.31 -16.53 -23.35
N HIS A 317 7.43 -15.89 -22.99
CA HIS A 317 8.21 -16.15 -21.79
C HIS A 317 8.12 -15.04 -20.74
N ALA A 318 7.21 -14.08 -20.90
CA ALA A 318 7.04 -12.98 -19.96
C ALA A 318 6.65 -13.50 -18.57
N ALA A 319 7.42 -13.15 -17.55
CA ALA A 319 7.13 -13.48 -16.16
C ALA A 319 7.83 -12.46 -15.25
N VAL A 320 7.22 -12.20 -14.10
CA VAL A 320 7.80 -11.39 -13.02
C VAL A 320 7.99 -12.27 -11.81
N HIS A 321 9.19 -12.21 -11.22
CA HIS A 321 9.53 -12.87 -9.96
C HIS A 321 9.88 -11.79 -8.93
N ALA A 322 8.87 -11.40 -8.17
CA ALA A 322 8.89 -10.34 -7.19
C ALA A 322 7.88 -10.64 -6.07
N GLY A 323 7.77 -9.78 -5.07
CA GLY A 323 6.67 -9.83 -4.10
C GLY A 323 5.40 -9.29 -4.73
N GLN A 324 5.52 -8.20 -5.47
CA GLN A 324 4.40 -7.49 -6.09
C GLN A 324 4.71 -7.09 -7.55
N TRP A 325 3.71 -7.22 -8.42
CA TRP A 325 3.72 -6.69 -9.78
C TRP A 325 2.48 -5.82 -10.04
N ASN A 326 2.69 -4.53 -10.24
CA ASN A 326 1.63 -3.57 -10.55
C ASN A 326 1.62 -3.24 -12.05
N LEU A 327 0.44 -3.33 -12.65
CA LEU A 327 0.16 -2.99 -14.04
C LEU A 327 -0.81 -1.80 -14.06
N LEU A 328 -0.45 -0.70 -14.75
CA LEU A 328 -1.28 0.49 -14.87
C LEU A 328 -1.44 0.90 -16.34
N THR A 329 -2.68 1.02 -16.81
CA THR A 329 -3.00 1.34 -18.22
C THR A 329 -4.36 2.04 -18.33
N PRO A 330 -4.64 2.87 -19.36
CA PRO A 330 -5.94 3.53 -19.50
C PRO A 330 -7.15 2.58 -19.51
N ALA A 331 -7.05 1.48 -20.25
CA ALA A 331 -7.99 0.36 -20.26
C ALA A 331 -7.23 -0.93 -20.55
N PHE A 332 -7.80 -2.10 -20.27
CA PHE A 332 -7.09 -3.35 -20.50
C PHE A 332 -7.99 -4.55 -20.77
N THR A 333 -7.49 -5.49 -21.57
CA THR A 333 -8.07 -6.82 -21.72
C THR A 333 -7.00 -7.86 -21.44
N ILE A 334 -7.24 -8.72 -20.46
CA ILE A 334 -6.41 -9.89 -20.18
C ILE A 334 -6.73 -10.94 -21.25
N ASP A 335 -5.99 -10.86 -22.35
CA ASP A 335 -5.99 -11.85 -23.42
C ASP A 335 -5.11 -13.07 -23.09
N ASP A 336 -5.01 -14.00 -24.05
CA ASP A 336 -4.19 -15.21 -23.91
C ASP A 336 -2.73 -14.94 -23.52
N ALA A 337 -2.12 -13.87 -24.05
CA ALA A 337 -0.72 -13.55 -23.81
C ALA A 337 -0.52 -12.95 -22.41
N ALA A 338 -1.40 -12.02 -22.02
CA ALA A 338 -1.44 -11.45 -20.69
C ALA A 338 -1.72 -12.53 -19.64
N ALA A 339 -2.75 -13.37 -19.85
CA ALA A 339 -3.13 -14.43 -18.92
C ALA A 339 -1.96 -15.37 -18.62
N ARG A 340 -1.21 -15.80 -19.65
CA ARG A 340 -0.01 -16.63 -19.47
C ARG A 340 1.10 -15.93 -18.68
N ALA A 341 1.29 -14.62 -18.87
CA ALA A 341 2.30 -13.86 -18.14
C ALA A 341 1.92 -13.73 -16.65
N LEU A 342 0.68 -13.30 -16.38
CA LEU A 342 0.15 -13.17 -15.03
C LEU A 342 0.17 -14.51 -14.29
N GLN A 343 -0.32 -15.57 -14.92
CA GLN A 343 -0.35 -16.91 -14.33
C GLN A 343 1.05 -17.43 -13.96
N ARG A 344 2.09 -17.17 -14.79
CA ARG A 344 3.47 -17.55 -14.43
C ARG A 344 3.99 -16.77 -13.23
N SER A 345 3.71 -15.47 -13.17
CA SER A 345 4.11 -14.61 -12.04
C SER A 345 3.42 -15.06 -10.74
N LEU A 346 2.10 -15.27 -10.79
CA LEU A 346 1.29 -15.75 -9.67
C LEU A 346 1.77 -17.11 -9.14
N ASN A 347 2.00 -18.09 -10.03
CA ASN A 347 2.55 -19.40 -9.64
C ASN A 347 3.98 -19.33 -9.07
N SER A 348 4.68 -18.21 -9.29
CA SER A 348 6.00 -17.98 -8.70
C SER A 348 5.97 -17.25 -7.35
N GLY A 349 4.78 -16.97 -6.81
CA GLY A 349 4.59 -16.26 -5.55
C GLY A 349 4.45 -14.74 -5.68
N THR A 350 4.44 -14.20 -6.90
CA THR A 350 4.27 -12.76 -7.13
C THR A 350 2.81 -12.38 -7.17
N SER A 351 2.35 -11.58 -6.19
CA SER A 351 1.03 -10.98 -6.22
C SER A 351 0.94 -9.95 -7.36
N VAL A 352 -0.22 -9.88 -8.02
CA VAL A 352 -0.43 -9.06 -9.21
C VAL A 352 -1.58 -8.09 -8.98
N ALA A 353 -1.36 -6.80 -9.23
CA ALA A 353 -2.42 -5.79 -9.31
C ALA A 353 -2.52 -5.24 -10.74
N VAL A 354 -3.71 -5.34 -11.34
CA VAL A 354 -4.02 -4.75 -12.64
C VAL A 354 -4.99 -3.59 -12.42
N THR A 355 -4.53 -2.37 -12.68
CA THR A 355 -5.34 -1.17 -12.51
C THR A 355 -5.55 -0.47 -13.85
N THR A 356 -6.79 -0.11 -14.14
CA THR A 356 -7.11 0.77 -15.27
C THR A 356 -7.52 2.16 -14.81
N THR A 357 -7.28 3.19 -15.64
CA THR A 357 -7.39 4.60 -15.20
C THR A 357 -8.40 5.46 -15.95
N GLY A 358 -8.94 5.00 -17.08
CA GLY A 358 -9.79 5.84 -17.94
C GLY A 358 -9.05 7.02 -18.58
N ALA A 359 -7.72 7.11 -18.43
CA ALA A 359 -6.93 8.22 -18.96
C ALA A 359 -7.05 8.33 -20.49
N ASN A 360 -6.79 9.53 -21.02
CA ASN A 360 -6.82 9.80 -22.47
C ASN A 360 -8.17 9.48 -23.14
N GLY A 361 -9.29 9.58 -22.40
CA GLY A 361 -10.63 9.31 -22.89
C GLY A 361 -10.93 7.82 -23.13
N ALA A 362 -10.11 6.92 -22.59
CA ALA A 362 -10.41 5.49 -22.58
C ALA A 362 -11.60 5.19 -21.67
N THR A 363 -12.31 4.09 -21.93
CA THR A 363 -13.47 3.70 -21.10
C THR A 363 -13.08 3.38 -19.66
N GLY A 364 -11.82 2.99 -19.42
CA GLY A 364 -11.39 2.55 -18.11
C GLY A 364 -11.89 1.16 -17.72
N ASP A 365 -12.34 0.36 -18.68
CA ASP A 365 -12.80 -1.00 -18.43
C ASP A 365 -11.64 -1.99 -18.38
N LEU A 366 -11.83 -3.05 -17.59
CA LEU A 366 -10.94 -4.21 -17.46
C LEU A 366 -11.69 -5.49 -17.86
N GLY A 367 -11.32 -6.06 -19.00
CA GLY A 367 -11.89 -7.32 -19.49
C GLY A 367 -11.00 -8.52 -19.20
N ILE A 368 -11.58 -9.64 -18.79
CA ILE A 368 -10.90 -10.92 -18.63
C ILE A 368 -11.42 -11.85 -19.72
N ALA A 369 -10.59 -12.07 -20.74
CA ALA A 369 -10.95 -12.82 -21.94
C ALA A 369 -10.29 -14.21 -22.00
N SER A 370 -9.46 -14.54 -21.01
CA SER A 370 -8.72 -15.81 -20.95
C SER A 370 -8.55 -16.26 -19.50
N SER A 371 -8.57 -17.57 -19.28
CA SER A 371 -8.53 -18.17 -17.94
C SER A 371 -7.19 -17.92 -17.22
N LEU A 372 -7.27 -17.73 -15.91
CA LEU A 372 -6.15 -17.52 -14.99
C LEU A 372 -6.23 -18.57 -13.89
N ASN A 373 -5.29 -19.51 -13.86
CA ASN A 373 -5.29 -20.59 -12.86
C ASN A 373 -3.93 -20.71 -12.18
N TRP A 374 -3.88 -20.54 -10.87
CA TRP A 374 -2.62 -20.66 -10.14
C TRP A 374 -2.76 -21.41 -8.82
N SER A 375 -1.63 -21.95 -8.37
CA SER A 375 -1.47 -22.55 -7.05
C SER A 375 -0.46 -21.71 -6.26
N GLY A 376 -0.74 -21.48 -4.97
CA GLY A 376 0.17 -20.75 -4.09
C GLY A 376 -0.47 -19.53 -3.42
N PRO A 377 0.35 -18.75 -2.69
CA PRO A 377 -0.13 -17.67 -1.83
C PRO A 377 -0.33 -16.32 -2.52
N ALA A 378 0.12 -16.18 -3.78
CA ALA A 378 0.00 -14.92 -4.51
C ALA A 378 -1.46 -14.52 -4.71
N SER A 379 -1.77 -13.24 -4.48
CA SER A 379 -3.11 -12.68 -4.67
C SER A 379 -3.22 -11.93 -6.00
N LEU A 380 -4.43 -11.84 -6.53
CA LEU A 380 -4.74 -11.11 -7.77
C LEU A 380 -5.75 -9.99 -7.49
N THR A 381 -5.38 -8.76 -7.82
CA THR A 381 -6.27 -7.60 -7.78
C THR A 381 -6.55 -7.11 -9.20
N LEU A 382 -7.83 -6.97 -9.52
CA LEU A 382 -8.35 -6.47 -10.80
C LEU A 382 -9.17 -5.22 -10.51
N ALA A 383 -8.55 -4.04 -10.68
CA ALA A 383 -9.13 -2.75 -10.33
C ALA A 383 -9.43 -1.93 -11.60
N ALA A 384 -10.68 -1.96 -12.05
CA ALA A 384 -11.13 -1.13 -13.17
C ALA A 384 -11.41 0.31 -12.75
N TYR A 385 -11.07 1.28 -13.59
CA TYR A 385 -11.57 2.64 -13.40
C TYR A 385 -13.10 2.63 -13.48
N HIS A 386 -13.66 1.92 -14.45
CA HIS A 386 -15.11 1.83 -14.64
C HIS A 386 -15.61 0.39 -14.45
N ASN A 387 -15.69 -0.46 -15.49
CA ASN A 387 -16.25 -1.81 -15.34
C ASN A 387 -15.20 -2.93 -15.31
N VAL A 388 -15.51 -4.02 -14.59
CA VAL A 388 -14.82 -5.31 -14.75
C VAL A 388 -15.75 -6.33 -15.40
N SER A 389 -15.25 -7.06 -16.39
CA SER A 389 -16.01 -8.13 -17.05
C SER A 389 -15.23 -9.44 -17.17
N VAL A 390 -15.86 -10.56 -16.83
CA VAL A 390 -15.30 -11.91 -17.03
C VAL A 390 -16.07 -12.57 -18.17
N THR A 391 -15.36 -12.98 -19.23
CA THR A 391 -15.97 -13.48 -20.47
C THR A 391 -16.47 -14.92 -20.30
N THR A 392 -17.56 -15.27 -20.99
CA THR A 392 -18.07 -16.66 -21.04
C THR A 392 -16.98 -17.65 -21.47
N GLY A 393 -16.93 -18.80 -20.78
CA GLY A 393 -15.93 -19.85 -21.02
C GLY A 393 -14.56 -19.57 -20.42
N THR A 394 -14.41 -18.49 -19.63
CA THR A 394 -13.18 -18.20 -18.87
C THR A 394 -13.34 -18.60 -17.41
N THR A 395 -12.23 -18.97 -16.79
CA THR A 395 -12.14 -19.36 -15.38
C THR A 395 -11.01 -18.61 -14.69
N ILE A 396 -11.30 -17.98 -13.55
CA ILE A 396 -10.30 -17.46 -12.63
C ILE A 396 -10.29 -18.39 -11.42
N ALA A 397 -9.17 -19.04 -11.13
CA ALA A 397 -9.08 -20.03 -10.05
C ALA A 397 -7.78 -19.95 -9.25
N ASN A 398 -7.90 -20.12 -7.94
CA ASN A 398 -6.78 -20.34 -7.03
C ASN A 398 -6.94 -21.69 -6.29
N ARG A 399 -5.83 -22.39 -6.05
CA ARG A 399 -5.79 -23.64 -5.26
C ARG A 399 -4.86 -23.56 -4.04
N GLY A 400 -4.59 -22.35 -3.56
CA GLY A 400 -3.72 -22.07 -2.43
C GLY A 400 -4.41 -21.16 -1.41
N VAL A 401 -3.70 -20.16 -0.91
CA VAL A 401 -4.22 -19.18 0.07
C VAL A 401 -4.45 -17.79 -0.55
N GLY A 402 -4.24 -17.65 -1.86
CA GLY A 402 -4.29 -16.37 -2.56
C GLY A 402 -5.70 -15.80 -2.65
N ASN A 403 -5.83 -14.49 -2.43
CA ASN A 403 -7.09 -13.78 -2.54
C ASN A 403 -7.33 -13.29 -3.97
N LEU A 404 -8.61 -13.06 -4.30
CA LEU A 404 -9.03 -12.33 -5.50
C LEU A 404 -9.83 -11.10 -5.10
N THR A 405 -9.38 -9.95 -5.58
CA THR A 405 -10.14 -8.70 -5.49
C THR A 405 -10.55 -8.28 -6.90
N VAL A 406 -11.85 -8.19 -7.14
CA VAL A 406 -12.44 -7.66 -8.37
C VAL A 406 -13.10 -6.34 -8.01
N ARG A 407 -12.55 -5.22 -8.47
CA ARG A 407 -13.02 -3.88 -8.12
C ARG A 407 -13.38 -3.09 -9.36
N ALA A 408 -14.63 -2.68 -9.46
CA ALA A 408 -15.05 -1.56 -10.31
C ALA A 408 -14.93 -0.25 -9.52
N ASP A 409 -14.96 0.90 -10.21
CA ASP A 409 -14.74 2.23 -9.60
C ASP A 409 -13.48 2.30 -8.71
N ALA A 410 -12.34 1.93 -9.29
CA ALA A 410 -11.05 1.89 -8.60
C ALA A 410 -10.62 3.26 -8.03
N THR A 411 -11.21 4.35 -8.51
CA THR A 411 -10.96 5.72 -8.05
C THR A 411 -11.89 6.17 -6.93
N GLY A 412 -12.94 5.41 -6.61
CA GLY A 412 -13.96 5.80 -5.65
C GLY A 412 -14.65 7.10 -6.06
N SER A 413 -15.08 7.18 -7.31
CA SER A 413 -15.57 8.39 -7.98
C SER A 413 -17.07 8.37 -8.28
N ASP A 414 -17.79 7.34 -7.82
CA ASP A 414 -19.22 7.15 -8.04
C ASP A 414 -19.60 7.16 -9.53
N ASN A 415 -18.78 6.48 -10.33
CA ASN A 415 -18.87 6.54 -11.79
C ASN A 415 -19.79 5.46 -12.40
N GLY A 416 -20.60 4.76 -11.61
CA GLY A 416 -21.48 3.67 -12.09
C GLY A 416 -20.74 2.37 -12.42
N GLY A 417 -19.48 2.24 -12.00
CA GLY A 417 -18.63 1.08 -12.25
C GLY A 417 -19.29 -0.24 -11.83
N SER A 418 -19.44 -1.15 -12.79
CA SER A 418 -20.16 -2.41 -12.63
C SER A 418 -19.25 -3.64 -12.78
N ILE A 419 -19.63 -4.74 -12.16
CA ILE A 419 -18.96 -6.04 -12.29
C ILE A 419 -19.89 -7.03 -12.98
N ALA A 420 -19.48 -7.57 -14.12
CA ALA A 420 -20.21 -8.59 -14.87
C ALA A 420 -19.39 -9.89 -14.98
N ASN A 421 -19.65 -10.86 -14.10
CA ASN A 421 -19.09 -12.20 -14.25
C ASN A 421 -19.99 -13.06 -15.15
N ASN A 422 -19.56 -13.34 -16.38
CA ASN A 422 -20.20 -14.32 -17.27
C ASN A 422 -19.40 -15.63 -17.38
N GLY A 423 -18.31 -15.76 -16.62
CA GLY A 423 -17.46 -16.95 -16.55
C GLY A 423 -17.58 -17.67 -15.22
N ILE A 424 -16.47 -18.26 -14.77
CA ILE A 424 -16.37 -19.01 -13.52
C ILE A 424 -15.29 -18.37 -12.63
N ILE A 425 -15.62 -18.10 -11.37
CA ILE A 425 -14.65 -17.86 -10.31
C ILE A 425 -14.61 -19.11 -9.44
N ASP A 426 -13.47 -19.80 -9.37
CA ASP A 426 -13.31 -21.07 -8.67
C ASP A 426 -12.32 -20.96 -7.50
N TRP A 427 -12.90 -20.82 -6.31
CA TRP A 427 -12.23 -20.83 -5.01
C TRP A 427 -12.48 -22.13 -4.23
N SER A 428 -13.03 -23.16 -4.88
CA SER A 428 -13.43 -24.42 -4.23
C SER A 428 -12.27 -25.18 -3.57
N ALA A 429 -11.05 -24.98 -4.07
CA ALA A 429 -9.82 -25.55 -3.55
C ALA A 429 -8.89 -24.50 -2.92
N SER A 430 -9.37 -23.27 -2.71
CA SER A 430 -8.61 -22.20 -2.05
C SER A 430 -9.05 -22.04 -0.60
N THR A 431 -8.13 -21.60 0.25
CA THR A 431 -8.45 -21.07 1.58
C THR A 431 -8.44 -19.54 1.63
N GLY A 432 -8.11 -18.88 0.51
CA GLY A 432 -8.25 -17.43 0.35
C GLY A 432 -9.70 -17.01 0.16
N ILE A 433 -9.91 -15.71 -0.04
CA ILE A 433 -11.23 -15.09 -0.21
C ILE A 433 -11.39 -14.39 -1.57
N VAL A 434 -12.64 -14.14 -1.94
CA VAL A 434 -13.03 -13.37 -3.13
C VAL A 434 -13.83 -12.14 -2.70
N SER A 435 -13.33 -10.96 -3.04
CA SER A 435 -14.04 -9.69 -2.83
C SER A 435 -14.41 -9.07 -4.18
N ALA A 436 -15.71 -8.90 -4.43
CA ALA A 436 -16.21 -8.10 -5.54
C ALA A 436 -16.65 -6.74 -5.00
N LEU A 437 -16.13 -5.63 -5.53
CA LEU A 437 -16.47 -4.27 -5.10
C LEU A 437 -17.01 -3.50 -6.29
N TYR A 438 -18.25 -3.06 -6.23
CA TYR A 438 -18.92 -2.34 -7.31
C TYR A 438 -19.54 -1.05 -6.81
N ASP A 439 -19.66 -0.07 -7.70
CA ASP A 439 -20.21 1.23 -7.35
C ASP A 439 -21.66 1.10 -6.88
N ILE A 440 -22.08 1.95 -5.92
CA ILE A 440 -23.48 1.96 -5.43
C ILE A 440 -24.49 2.37 -6.53
N GLY A 441 -24.04 3.08 -7.58
CA GLY A 441 -24.81 3.33 -8.80
C GLY A 441 -24.61 2.28 -9.90
N GLY A 442 -23.76 1.28 -9.67
CA GLY A 442 -23.41 0.22 -10.59
C GLY A 442 -24.25 -1.04 -10.43
N ASN A 443 -23.87 -2.10 -11.14
CA ASN A 443 -24.53 -3.41 -11.10
C ASN A 443 -23.51 -4.52 -10.82
N TYR A 444 -23.98 -5.56 -10.13
CA TYR A 444 -23.22 -6.79 -9.89
C TYR A 444 -23.94 -8.01 -10.47
N SER A 445 -23.24 -8.76 -11.34
CA SER A 445 -23.66 -10.09 -11.78
C SER A 445 -22.63 -11.12 -11.32
N ALA A 446 -23.05 -11.98 -10.39
CA ALA A 446 -22.18 -12.97 -9.75
C ALA A 446 -21.66 -14.06 -10.70
N GLY A 447 -22.40 -14.41 -11.76
CA GLY A 447 -22.05 -15.53 -12.63
C GLY A 447 -21.99 -16.86 -11.89
N THR A 448 -21.04 -17.73 -12.27
CA THR A 448 -20.76 -18.96 -11.52
C THR A 448 -19.61 -18.73 -10.55
N ILE A 449 -19.84 -19.01 -9.27
CA ILE A 449 -18.82 -18.96 -8.21
C ILE A 449 -18.80 -20.33 -7.51
N LEU A 450 -17.62 -20.95 -7.42
CA LEU A 450 -17.41 -22.21 -6.71
C LEU A 450 -16.60 -21.94 -5.44
N LEU A 451 -17.12 -22.35 -4.28
CA LEU A 451 -16.55 -22.05 -2.97
C LEU A 451 -16.12 -23.33 -2.23
N ASN A 452 -15.12 -23.18 -1.39
CA ASN A 452 -14.57 -24.25 -0.57
C ASN A 452 -15.53 -24.53 0.58
N GLN A 453 -16.13 -25.72 0.58
CA GLN A 453 -17.12 -26.13 1.59
C GLN A 453 -16.53 -26.30 2.99
N ALA A 454 -15.21 -26.43 3.10
CA ALA A 454 -14.49 -26.51 4.37
C ALA A 454 -13.91 -25.15 4.81
N TRP A 455 -14.13 -24.08 4.04
CA TRP A 455 -13.66 -22.75 4.43
C TRP A 455 -14.42 -22.27 5.66
N THR A 456 -13.68 -21.73 6.62
CA THR A 456 -14.21 -21.02 7.78
C THR A 456 -13.56 -19.67 7.87
N ALA A 457 -14.30 -18.65 8.30
CA ALA A 457 -13.75 -17.33 8.54
C ALA A 457 -12.56 -17.40 9.50
N PRO A 458 -11.44 -16.71 9.22
CA PRO A 458 -10.35 -16.60 10.18
C PRO A 458 -10.87 -16.03 11.51
N PRO A 459 -10.42 -16.56 12.67
CA PRO A 459 -10.85 -16.06 13.97
C PRO A 459 -10.66 -14.56 14.10
N ASP A 460 -11.66 -13.91 14.69
CA ASP A 460 -11.72 -12.45 14.94
C ASP A 460 -11.62 -11.56 13.69
N SER A 461 -11.81 -12.12 12.48
CA SER A 461 -11.71 -11.33 11.24
C SER A 461 -12.96 -10.50 10.95
N GLY A 462 -14.13 -10.90 11.47
CA GLY A 462 -15.42 -10.36 11.05
C GLY A 462 -15.84 -10.78 9.62
N LEU A 463 -15.13 -11.71 8.97
CA LEU A 463 -15.60 -12.24 7.69
C LEU A 463 -16.76 -13.22 7.92
N VAL A 464 -17.79 -13.13 7.07
CA VAL A 464 -18.97 -14.01 7.14
C VAL A 464 -18.90 -15.13 6.10
N THR A 465 -18.47 -14.81 4.87
CA THR A 465 -18.43 -15.73 3.73
C THR A 465 -17.08 -15.69 3.01
N GLN A 466 -16.74 -16.78 2.30
CA GLN A 466 -15.50 -16.84 1.51
C GLN A 466 -15.52 -15.88 0.31
N SER A 467 -16.71 -15.66 -0.26
CA SER A 467 -16.92 -14.69 -1.35
C SER A 467 -17.97 -13.68 -0.92
N THR A 468 -17.66 -12.40 -1.14
CA THR A 468 -18.54 -11.30 -0.76
C THR A 468 -18.56 -10.25 -1.86
N ALA A 469 -19.75 -9.75 -2.18
CA ALA A 469 -19.95 -8.64 -3.11
C ALA A 469 -20.39 -7.40 -2.32
N TYR A 470 -19.60 -6.34 -2.40
CA TYR A 470 -19.76 -5.11 -1.65
C TYR A 470 -20.20 -3.97 -2.58
N GLU A 471 -21.22 -3.25 -2.16
CA GLU A 471 -21.54 -1.92 -2.69
C GLU A 471 -20.57 -0.90 -2.10
N LEU A 472 -19.93 -0.11 -2.96
CA LEU A 472 -18.94 0.87 -2.56
C LEU A 472 -19.58 2.12 -1.98
N ILE A 473 -19.04 2.52 -0.83
CA ILE A 473 -19.31 3.80 -0.18
C ILE A 473 -18.08 4.67 -0.37
N ASN A 474 -18.18 5.67 -1.23
CA ASN A 474 -17.04 6.53 -1.57
C ASN A 474 -17.18 7.95 -1.02
N SER A 475 -18.38 8.34 -0.60
CA SER A 475 -18.68 9.68 -0.11
C SER A 475 -19.56 9.65 1.13
N LEU A 476 -19.63 10.80 1.83
CA LEU A 476 -20.57 11.00 2.94
C LEU A 476 -22.02 10.86 2.48
N ALA A 477 -22.32 11.21 1.22
CA ALA A 477 -23.64 11.04 0.64
C ALA A 477 -24.00 9.56 0.44
N ASP A 478 -23.03 8.71 0.05
CA ASP A 478 -23.25 7.25 -0.04
C ASP A 478 -23.45 6.63 1.33
N LEU A 479 -22.69 7.09 2.32
CA LEU A 479 -22.81 6.63 3.70
C LEU A 479 -24.26 6.80 4.21
N GLN A 480 -24.92 7.91 3.86
CA GLN A 480 -26.33 8.14 4.19
C GLN A 480 -27.30 7.24 3.40
N LYS A 481 -26.93 6.74 2.21
CA LYS A 481 -27.76 5.83 1.42
C LYS A 481 -27.90 4.45 2.06
N ILE A 482 -27.02 4.06 2.99
CA ILE A 482 -27.11 2.79 3.73
C ILE A 482 -28.46 2.64 4.44
N ASN A 483 -29.07 3.73 4.90
CA ASN A 483 -30.41 3.71 5.49
C ASN A 483 -31.53 3.26 4.53
N ARG A 484 -31.24 3.09 3.23
CA ARG A 484 -32.18 2.53 2.25
C ARG A 484 -32.20 1.01 2.23
N ASP A 485 -31.11 0.36 2.64
CA ASP A 485 -31.02 -1.09 2.79
C ASP A 485 -30.08 -1.45 3.96
N LEU A 486 -30.67 -1.52 5.14
CA LEU A 486 -29.96 -1.82 6.38
C LEU A 486 -29.49 -3.29 6.49
N SER A 487 -29.86 -4.14 5.54
CA SER A 487 -29.38 -5.52 5.42
C SER A 487 -28.29 -5.68 4.34
N GLY A 488 -27.96 -4.59 3.66
CA GLY A 488 -27.00 -4.57 2.55
C GLY A 488 -25.56 -4.89 2.96
N ILE A 489 -24.71 -5.11 1.96
CA ILE A 489 -23.30 -5.45 2.13
C ILE A 489 -22.47 -4.33 1.50
N TYR A 490 -21.78 -3.58 2.34
CA TYR A 490 -21.11 -2.34 2.00
C TYR A 490 -19.62 -2.40 2.28
N ALA A 491 -18.83 -1.71 1.47
CA ALA A 491 -17.43 -1.45 1.79
C ALA A 491 -17.04 -0.01 1.47
N LEU A 492 -16.15 0.57 2.26
CA LEU A 492 -15.53 1.84 1.87
C LEU A 492 -14.62 1.61 0.65
N GLY A 493 -14.79 2.44 -0.39
CA GLY A 493 -13.92 2.42 -1.57
C GLY A 493 -12.72 3.35 -1.47
N LYS A 494 -12.76 4.29 -0.53
CA LYS A 494 -11.69 5.22 -0.17
C LYS A 494 -11.98 5.84 1.20
N ASP A 495 -11.05 6.63 1.71
CA ASP A 495 -11.29 7.45 2.90
C ASP A 495 -12.41 8.47 2.64
N VAL A 496 -13.28 8.66 3.62
CA VAL A 496 -14.43 9.58 3.57
C VAL A 496 -14.19 10.72 4.55
N ASP A 497 -14.12 11.95 4.05
CA ASP A 497 -13.99 13.15 4.87
C ASP A 497 -15.34 13.84 5.04
N ALA A 498 -15.79 14.01 6.29
CA ALA A 498 -17.05 14.66 6.65
C ALA A 498 -16.94 16.18 6.92
N THR A 499 -15.81 16.82 6.58
CA THR A 499 -15.60 18.27 6.75
C THR A 499 -16.44 19.11 5.76
N PRO A 500 -17.18 20.15 6.19
CA PRO A 500 -17.86 21.07 5.29
C PRO A 500 -16.90 21.66 4.22
N PRO A 501 -17.30 21.74 2.94
CA PRO A 501 -18.65 21.54 2.40
C PRO A 501 -18.95 20.10 1.97
N SER A 502 -18.08 19.11 2.24
CA SER A 502 -18.30 17.71 1.79
C SER A 502 -19.63 17.12 2.30
N GLY A 503 -20.11 17.64 3.43
CA GLY A 503 -21.47 17.52 3.91
C GLY A 503 -21.54 17.71 5.43
N THR A 504 -22.70 17.40 6.01
CA THR A 504 -22.85 17.22 7.46
C THR A 504 -23.56 15.88 7.65
N PHE A 505 -23.05 15.07 8.57
CA PHE A 505 -23.70 13.80 8.89
C PHE A 505 -24.94 14.07 9.73
N ASN A 506 -26.11 14.03 9.08
CA ASN A 506 -27.35 14.53 9.67
C ASN A 506 -28.27 13.42 10.20
N ALA A 507 -27.93 12.14 10.00
CA ALA A 507 -28.74 11.01 10.44
C ALA A 507 -27.85 9.78 10.68
N PRO A 508 -27.84 9.23 11.91
CA PRO A 508 -27.26 7.92 12.20
C PRO A 508 -27.76 6.81 11.26
N ILE A 509 -26.95 5.76 11.11
CA ILE A 509 -27.32 4.56 10.34
C ILE A 509 -28.10 3.61 11.23
N GLY A 510 -29.27 3.18 10.74
CA GLY A 510 -30.21 2.34 11.49
C GLY A 510 -30.93 3.10 12.61
N ALA A 511 -31.83 2.40 13.29
CA ALA A 511 -32.54 2.90 14.46
C ALA A 511 -32.99 1.76 15.38
N PHE A 512 -32.97 1.98 16.70
CA PHE A 512 -33.44 0.99 17.68
C PHE A 512 -34.82 1.34 18.26
N PRO A 513 -35.71 0.34 18.49
CA PRO A 513 -35.62 -1.06 18.07
C PRO A 513 -36.15 -1.32 16.65
N ALA A 514 -36.60 -0.27 15.96
CA ALA A 514 -37.45 -0.41 14.77
C ALA A 514 -36.71 -0.99 13.54
N SER A 515 -35.47 -0.56 13.30
CA SER A 515 -34.73 -0.87 12.07
C SER A 515 -33.22 -0.77 12.29
N PRO A 516 -32.61 -1.68 13.06
CA PRO A 516 -31.15 -1.66 13.25
C PRO A 516 -30.43 -2.12 11.98
N PHE A 517 -29.15 -1.76 11.84
CA PHE A 517 -28.30 -2.29 10.77
C PHE A 517 -27.98 -3.77 11.01
N THR A 518 -28.33 -4.64 10.07
CA THR A 518 -28.16 -6.11 10.15
C THR A 518 -27.28 -6.66 9.03
N GLY A 519 -26.78 -5.79 8.15
CA GLY A 519 -25.91 -6.12 7.03
C GLY A 519 -24.43 -6.25 7.41
N GLN A 520 -23.55 -6.13 6.41
CA GLN A 520 -22.10 -6.11 6.58
C GLN A 520 -21.53 -4.77 6.14
N PHE A 521 -20.67 -4.16 6.94
CA PHE A 521 -19.94 -2.94 6.61
C PHE A 521 -18.43 -3.16 6.80
N ASP A 522 -17.69 -3.19 5.70
CA ASP A 522 -16.25 -3.41 5.69
C ASP A 522 -15.53 -2.09 5.37
N GLY A 523 -14.78 -1.54 6.32
CA GLY A 523 -14.01 -0.33 6.07
C GLY A 523 -12.86 -0.55 5.08
N MET A 524 -12.48 -1.79 4.74
CA MET A 524 -11.34 -2.09 3.87
C MET A 524 -10.05 -1.37 4.31
N ARG A 525 -9.92 -1.08 5.61
CA ARG A 525 -8.90 -0.25 6.28
C ARG A 525 -8.93 1.25 5.95
N HIS A 526 -9.99 1.74 5.33
CA HIS A 526 -10.22 3.16 5.11
C HIS A 526 -10.72 3.86 6.38
N THR A 527 -10.57 5.19 6.35
CA THR A 527 -10.94 6.08 7.46
C THR A 527 -12.16 6.91 7.09
N ILE A 528 -13.10 7.05 8.04
CA ILE A 528 -14.09 8.13 8.06
C ILE A 528 -13.55 9.21 8.99
N SER A 529 -13.22 10.38 8.46
CA SER A 529 -12.63 11.49 9.22
C SER A 529 -13.61 12.62 9.45
N ASN A 530 -13.34 13.41 10.50
CA ASN A 530 -14.08 14.64 10.84
C ASN A 530 -15.59 14.43 11.03
N LEU A 531 -16.00 13.23 11.46
CA LEU A 531 -17.41 12.90 11.70
C LEU A 531 -17.91 13.70 12.91
N LYS A 532 -18.98 14.47 12.74
CA LYS A 532 -19.62 15.19 13.86
C LYS A 532 -21.04 14.68 14.03
N ILE A 533 -21.35 14.23 15.25
CA ILE A 533 -22.66 13.74 15.64
C ILE A 533 -23.12 14.57 16.83
N GLN A 534 -24.24 15.26 16.68
CA GLN A 534 -24.82 16.07 17.73
C GLN A 534 -26.18 15.49 18.11
N ALA A 535 -26.31 15.03 19.35
CA ALA A 535 -27.55 14.54 19.92
C ALA A 535 -28.43 15.68 20.44
N SER A 536 -29.74 15.50 20.34
CA SER A 536 -30.77 16.43 20.78
C SER A 536 -31.71 15.78 21.82
N PRO A 537 -32.25 16.54 22.80
CA PRO A 537 -33.22 16.01 23.75
C PRO A 537 -34.54 15.57 23.08
N SER A 538 -34.77 16.02 21.85
CA SER A 538 -35.92 15.63 21.02
C SER A 538 -35.72 14.30 20.28
N ASP A 539 -34.53 13.71 20.33
CA ASP A 539 -34.25 12.46 19.64
C ASP A 539 -35.04 11.32 20.29
N ILE A 540 -35.80 10.61 19.47
CA ILE A 540 -36.66 9.50 19.90
C ILE A 540 -35.90 8.18 19.95
N ASP A 541 -34.76 8.10 19.28
CA ASP A 541 -33.91 6.92 19.23
C ASP A 541 -32.85 7.04 20.34
N PRO A 542 -32.71 6.02 21.23
CA PRO A 542 -31.68 6.06 22.25
C PRO A 542 -30.25 5.96 21.68
N GLY A 543 -30.05 5.42 20.47
CA GLY A 543 -28.73 5.19 19.90
C GLY A 543 -28.11 6.43 19.23
N VAL A 544 -26.94 6.85 19.71
CA VAL A 544 -26.16 7.96 19.14
C VAL A 544 -24.76 7.48 18.73
N GLY A 545 -24.49 7.49 17.43
CA GLY A 545 -23.22 7.11 16.82
C GLY A 545 -23.27 7.19 15.30
N LEU A 546 -22.20 6.77 14.61
CA LEU A 546 -22.24 6.56 13.16
C LEU A 546 -23.39 5.61 12.81
N PHE A 547 -23.47 4.49 13.53
CA PHE A 547 -24.65 3.66 13.61
C PHE A 547 -25.42 4.05 14.87
N SER A 548 -26.73 4.29 14.75
CA SER A 548 -27.57 4.32 15.96
C SER A 548 -27.55 2.94 16.61
N ALA A 549 -27.83 1.90 15.81
CA ALA A 549 -27.84 0.52 16.26
C ALA A 549 -27.34 -0.46 15.19
N ILE A 550 -26.44 -1.34 15.60
CA ILE A 550 -26.05 -2.55 14.87
C ILE A 550 -26.83 -3.71 15.52
N GLY A 551 -27.74 -4.31 14.78
CA GLY A 551 -28.64 -5.36 15.26
C GLY A 551 -28.10 -6.76 15.01
N ALA A 552 -28.91 -7.76 15.38
CA ALA A 552 -28.56 -9.17 15.28
C ALA A 552 -28.02 -9.57 13.90
N GLY A 553 -26.87 -10.24 13.88
CA GLY A 553 -26.16 -10.67 12.67
C GLY A 553 -25.39 -9.57 11.94
N GLY A 554 -25.55 -8.30 12.33
CA GLY A 554 -24.83 -7.16 11.75
C GLY A 554 -23.33 -7.25 12.03
N VAL A 555 -22.53 -6.91 11.02
CA VAL A 555 -21.07 -6.93 11.11
C VAL A 555 -20.46 -5.61 10.65
N VAL A 556 -19.58 -5.04 11.46
CA VAL A 556 -18.76 -3.88 11.09
C VAL A 556 -17.30 -4.22 11.32
N ARG A 557 -16.46 -4.07 10.28
CA ARG A 557 -15.05 -4.49 10.37
C ARG A 557 -14.05 -3.60 9.63
N ASP A 558 -12.78 -3.73 9.98
CA ASP A 558 -11.62 -3.10 9.31
C ASP A 558 -11.82 -1.60 9.01
N LEU A 559 -12.27 -0.83 10.01
CA LEU A 559 -12.66 0.57 9.86
C LEU A 559 -11.94 1.47 10.86
N THR A 560 -11.57 2.67 10.44
CA THR A 560 -11.16 3.74 11.35
C THR A 560 -12.19 4.86 11.31
N VAL A 561 -12.64 5.35 12.46
CA VAL A 561 -13.58 6.49 12.56
C VAL A 561 -13.01 7.56 13.48
N GLN A 562 -12.80 8.76 12.95
CA GLN A 562 -12.40 9.92 13.72
C GLN A 562 -13.63 10.82 13.88
N GLY A 563 -14.16 10.90 15.10
CA GLY A 563 -15.43 11.55 15.33
C GLY A 563 -15.57 12.30 16.65
N GLU A 564 -16.47 13.27 16.63
CA GLU A 564 -16.92 14.06 17.79
C GLU A 564 -18.41 13.78 18.00
N VAL A 565 -18.74 13.14 19.13
CA VAL A 565 -20.11 12.93 19.59
C VAL A 565 -20.38 13.91 20.73
N SER A 566 -21.40 14.76 20.58
CA SER A 566 -21.73 15.76 21.59
C SER A 566 -23.24 15.94 21.76
N GLY A 567 -23.65 16.66 22.80
CA GLY A 567 -25.04 17.04 23.03
C GLY A 567 -25.68 16.34 24.22
N THR A 568 -27.01 16.43 24.26
CA THR A 568 -27.83 15.93 25.38
C THR A 568 -29.03 15.22 24.81
N ALA A 569 -29.12 13.91 24.94
CA ALA A 569 -30.33 13.12 24.67
C ALA A 569 -30.95 12.64 25.98
N ASN A 570 -32.25 12.37 25.96
CA ASN A 570 -32.96 11.79 27.09
C ASN A 570 -32.60 10.30 27.22
N ALA A 571 -31.67 9.97 28.11
CA ALA A 571 -31.31 8.59 28.45
C ALA A 571 -30.78 7.73 27.27
N GLY A 572 -29.95 8.33 26.39
CA GLY A 572 -29.35 7.63 25.23
C GLY A 572 -28.06 6.85 25.51
N TYR A 573 -27.67 6.05 24.52
CA TYR A 573 -26.44 5.25 24.40
C TYR A 573 -25.51 5.91 23.38
N TYR A 574 -24.27 6.24 23.78
CA TYR A 574 -23.38 7.05 22.97
C TYR A 574 -22.08 6.32 22.66
N GLY A 575 -21.74 6.25 21.37
CA GLY A 575 -20.42 5.83 20.93
C GLY A 575 -20.09 6.41 19.56
N ILE A 576 -18.81 6.63 19.27
CA ILE A 576 -18.40 7.19 17.97
C ILE A 576 -18.82 6.26 16.83
N LEU A 577 -18.61 4.95 16.99
CA LEU A 577 -19.03 3.98 16.00
C LEU A 577 -20.52 3.67 16.13
N ALA A 578 -20.97 3.28 17.32
CA ALA A 578 -22.34 2.84 17.52
C ALA A 578 -22.91 3.29 18.87
N GLY A 579 -24.18 3.70 18.88
CA GLY A 579 -24.92 3.84 20.14
C GLY A 579 -25.14 2.47 20.79
N LEU A 580 -25.71 1.54 20.02
CA LEU A 580 -26.05 0.19 20.46
C LEU A 580 -25.46 -0.89 19.53
N LEU A 581 -24.85 -1.92 20.11
CA LEU A 581 -24.55 -3.20 19.45
C LEU A 581 -25.42 -4.28 20.09
N ASP A 582 -26.51 -4.65 19.43
CA ASP A 582 -27.47 -5.65 19.90
C ASP A 582 -27.24 -7.02 19.26
N ALA A 583 -27.06 -8.05 20.07
CA ALA A 583 -26.88 -9.42 19.61
C ALA A 583 -28.20 -10.11 19.21
N GLY A 584 -29.36 -9.74 19.77
CA GLY A 584 -30.61 -10.48 19.55
C GLY A 584 -30.44 -12.02 19.54
N LEU A 585 -30.96 -12.70 18.51
CA LEU A 585 -30.81 -14.16 18.33
C LEU A 585 -29.53 -14.58 17.59
N ASN A 586 -28.84 -13.65 16.91
CA ASN A 586 -27.64 -13.90 16.12
C ASN A 586 -26.56 -12.88 16.49
N THR A 587 -25.41 -13.31 17.00
CA THR A 587 -24.37 -12.39 17.50
C THR A 587 -23.94 -11.35 16.46
N SER A 588 -24.15 -10.07 16.78
CA SER A 588 -23.59 -8.94 16.04
C SER A 588 -22.11 -8.76 16.40
N THR A 589 -21.31 -8.29 15.43
CA THR A 589 -19.85 -8.28 15.54
C THR A 589 -19.22 -6.96 15.09
N ILE A 590 -18.34 -6.42 15.92
CA ILE A 590 -17.38 -5.38 15.57
C ILE A 590 -15.98 -6.00 15.60
N ALA A 591 -15.25 -5.95 14.48
CA ALA A 591 -13.92 -6.56 14.36
C ALA A 591 -12.89 -5.61 13.74
N SER A 592 -11.74 -5.39 14.38
CA SER A 592 -10.69 -4.51 13.83
C SER A 592 -11.17 -3.08 13.55
N VAL A 593 -11.96 -2.51 14.46
CA VAL A 593 -12.46 -1.13 14.34
C VAL A 593 -11.79 -0.21 15.35
N HIS A 594 -11.38 0.97 14.89
CA HIS A 594 -10.60 1.91 15.68
C HIS A 594 -11.27 3.28 15.69
N THR A 595 -11.53 3.84 16.87
CA THR A 595 -12.10 5.19 17.01
C THR A 595 -11.10 6.18 17.62
N SER A 596 -11.22 7.45 17.24
CA SER A 596 -10.54 8.57 17.90
C SER A 596 -11.39 9.84 17.86
N GLY A 597 -11.04 10.84 18.67
CA GLY A 597 -11.79 12.08 18.80
C GLY A 597 -12.41 12.21 20.20
N THR A 598 -13.68 12.61 20.29
CA THR A 598 -14.31 12.94 21.57
C THR A 598 -15.75 12.43 21.69
N VAL A 599 -16.15 12.06 22.90
CA VAL A 599 -17.54 11.81 23.30
C VAL A 599 -17.84 12.69 24.51
N ALA A 600 -18.54 13.80 24.31
CA ALA A 600 -18.80 14.81 25.34
C ALA A 600 -20.32 15.01 25.53
N VAL A 601 -20.90 14.30 26.50
CA VAL A 601 -22.35 14.11 26.61
C VAL A 601 -22.88 14.38 28.03
N GLN A 602 -24.17 14.72 28.13
CA GLN A 602 -24.88 14.90 29.40
C GLN A 602 -26.13 14.03 29.44
N ASN A 603 -26.51 13.53 30.63
CA ASN A 603 -27.69 12.66 30.84
C ASN A 603 -27.69 11.36 29.99
N ALA A 604 -26.51 10.87 29.62
CA ALA A 604 -26.35 9.60 28.93
C ALA A 604 -26.58 8.42 29.87
N GLN A 605 -27.33 7.39 29.46
CA GLN A 605 -27.31 6.14 30.22
C GLN A 605 -25.92 5.53 30.12
N GLU A 606 -25.41 5.35 28.90
CA GLU A 606 -24.10 4.77 28.66
C GLU A 606 -23.30 5.60 27.65
N ALA A 607 -22.03 5.85 27.95
CA ALA A 607 -21.11 6.51 27.03
C ALA A 607 -19.83 5.67 26.86
N GLY A 608 -19.49 5.32 25.62
CA GLY A 608 -18.26 4.62 25.27
C GLY A 608 -17.52 5.32 24.14
N GLY A 609 -16.18 5.23 24.11
CA GLY A 609 -15.42 5.79 22.99
C GLY A 609 -15.63 5.07 21.65
N LEU A 610 -16.01 3.79 21.69
CA LEU A 610 -16.38 2.99 20.51
C LEU A 610 -17.90 2.74 20.47
N VAL A 611 -18.46 2.13 21.52
CA VAL A 611 -19.88 1.75 21.61
C VAL A 611 -20.50 2.21 22.93
N GLY A 612 -21.72 2.74 22.91
CA GLY A 612 -22.47 3.04 24.14
C GLY A 612 -22.82 1.78 24.92
N TRP A 613 -23.71 0.95 24.38
CA TRP A 613 -24.12 -0.34 24.93
C TRP A 613 -23.76 -1.47 23.96
N SER A 614 -23.12 -2.54 24.43
CA SER A 614 -22.87 -3.75 23.65
C SER A 614 -23.38 -5.03 24.31
N SER A 615 -24.23 -5.80 23.64
CA SER A 615 -24.51 -7.21 23.93
C SER A 615 -23.87 -8.17 22.91
N GLY A 616 -23.24 -7.64 21.85
CA GLY A 616 -22.53 -8.40 20.80
C GLY A 616 -21.06 -8.70 21.10
N THR A 617 -20.30 -9.02 20.04
CA THR A 617 -18.85 -9.27 20.11
C THR A 617 -18.07 -8.09 19.59
N ILE A 618 -17.14 -7.57 20.39
CA ILE A 618 -16.14 -6.58 20.01
C ILE A 618 -14.77 -7.24 20.08
N THR A 619 -14.06 -7.30 18.95
CA THR A 619 -12.78 -7.99 18.88
C THR A 619 -11.72 -7.26 18.06
N ARG A 620 -10.47 -7.27 18.52
CA ARG A 620 -9.34 -6.59 17.86
C ARG A 620 -9.60 -5.10 17.60
N SER A 621 -10.40 -4.46 18.45
CA SER A 621 -10.83 -3.08 18.27
C SER A 621 -10.18 -2.15 19.28
N SER A 622 -10.16 -0.86 18.98
CA SER A 622 -9.65 0.14 19.92
C SER A 622 -10.40 1.46 19.92
N SER A 623 -10.17 2.22 20.98
CA SER A 623 -10.61 3.62 21.08
C SER A 623 -9.51 4.48 21.71
N ASN A 624 -9.14 5.54 20.99
CA ASN A 624 -8.30 6.64 21.45
C ASN A 624 -9.13 7.89 21.76
N ALA A 625 -10.47 7.77 21.83
CA ALA A 625 -11.36 8.90 22.05
C ALA A 625 -11.43 9.32 23.52
N ASP A 626 -11.43 10.63 23.77
CA ASP A 626 -11.66 11.19 25.09
C ASP A 626 -13.17 11.18 25.41
N VAL A 627 -13.55 10.56 26.52
CA VAL A 627 -14.94 10.37 26.95
C VAL A 627 -15.21 11.23 28.18
N SER A 628 -16.15 12.16 28.06
CA SER A 628 -16.65 12.99 29.16
C SER A 628 -18.16 12.86 29.27
N SER A 629 -18.63 12.31 30.40
CA SER A 629 -20.05 12.13 30.68
C SER A 629 -20.42 12.75 32.03
N SER A 630 -21.53 13.49 32.07
CA SER A 630 -22.07 14.07 33.31
C SER A 630 -23.53 13.73 33.50
N GLN A 631 -23.94 13.48 34.76
CA GLN A 631 -25.32 13.12 35.11
C GLN A 631 -25.81 11.85 34.38
N GLY A 632 -24.88 10.99 33.98
CA GLY A 632 -25.14 9.72 33.31
C GLY A 632 -24.94 8.51 34.21
N PHE A 633 -25.22 7.31 33.71
CA PHE A 633 -25.08 6.08 34.52
C PHE A 633 -23.67 5.48 34.44
N SER A 634 -23.14 5.22 33.24
CA SER A 634 -21.77 4.71 33.06
C SER A 634 -21.00 5.31 31.89
N ALA A 635 -19.67 5.37 32.03
CA ALA A 635 -18.74 5.85 31.01
C ALA A 635 -17.50 4.94 30.91
N GLY A 636 -17.15 4.52 29.70
CA GLY A 636 -15.97 3.69 29.44
C GLY A 636 -15.14 4.16 28.25
N GLY A 637 -13.83 3.90 28.27
CA GLY A 637 -12.94 4.32 27.17
C GLY A 637 -13.21 3.59 25.85
N LEU A 638 -13.62 2.32 25.91
CA LEU A 638 -14.07 1.54 24.75
C LEU A 638 -15.60 1.41 24.73
N VAL A 639 -16.20 0.90 25.81
CA VAL A 639 -17.63 0.61 25.88
C VAL A 639 -18.26 1.22 27.13
N GLY A 640 -19.43 1.86 27.03
CA GLY A 640 -20.16 2.32 28.21
C GLY A 640 -20.65 1.15 29.07
N TYR A 641 -21.51 0.30 28.51
CA TYR A 641 -21.97 -0.95 29.12
C TYR A 641 -21.71 -2.16 28.23
N ASN A 642 -21.01 -3.17 28.76
CA ASN A 642 -20.77 -4.44 28.09
C ASN A 642 -21.61 -5.56 28.71
N ALA A 643 -22.60 -6.08 27.99
CA ALA A 643 -23.30 -7.34 28.27
C ALA A 643 -22.85 -8.49 27.34
N GLY A 644 -21.91 -8.22 26.43
CA GLY A 644 -21.41 -9.17 25.43
C GLY A 644 -19.93 -9.55 25.67
N VAL A 645 -19.18 -9.69 24.58
CA VAL A 645 -17.76 -10.10 24.62
C VAL A 645 -16.88 -8.95 24.15
N ILE A 646 -15.90 -8.56 24.97
CA ILE A 646 -14.77 -7.73 24.56
C ILE A 646 -13.51 -8.61 24.58
N ARG A 647 -12.90 -8.81 23.42
CA ARG A 647 -11.72 -9.67 23.26
C ARG A 647 -10.61 -8.97 22.51
N GLN A 648 -9.36 -9.11 22.96
CA GLN A 648 -8.20 -8.57 22.22
C GLN A 648 -8.35 -7.09 21.85
N SER A 649 -8.91 -6.28 22.74
CA SER A 649 -9.27 -4.88 22.44
C SER A 649 -8.67 -3.93 23.47
N PHE A 650 -8.56 -2.64 23.15
CA PHE A 650 -7.96 -1.69 24.09
C PHE A 650 -8.53 -0.27 24.02
N ALA A 651 -8.37 0.47 25.11
CA ALA A 651 -8.71 1.89 25.18
C ALA A 651 -7.53 2.72 25.69
N ALA A 652 -7.29 3.88 25.06
CA ALA A 652 -6.19 4.78 25.38
C ALA A 652 -6.61 6.23 25.60
N GLY A 653 -7.83 6.62 25.18
CA GLY A 653 -8.37 7.95 25.46
C GLY A 653 -8.78 8.11 26.93
N SER A 654 -8.83 9.36 27.41
CA SER A 654 -9.17 9.65 28.80
C SER A 654 -10.67 9.50 29.08
N VAL A 655 -11.04 9.15 30.32
CA VAL A 655 -12.43 9.01 30.76
C VAL A 655 -12.69 9.92 31.96
N ARG A 656 -13.66 10.83 31.83
CA ARG A 656 -14.08 11.76 32.88
C ARG A 656 -15.58 11.62 33.16
N GLY A 657 -15.93 11.07 34.32
CA GLY A 657 -17.31 10.97 34.80
C GLY A 657 -17.65 11.98 35.90
N ILE A 658 -18.80 12.64 35.79
CA ILE A 658 -19.38 13.49 36.84
C ILE A 658 -20.73 12.88 37.23
N SER A 659 -20.84 12.39 38.46
CA SER A 659 -21.98 11.57 38.91
C SER A 659 -22.24 10.31 38.07
N THR A 660 -21.17 9.65 37.58
CA THR A 660 -21.22 8.53 36.62
C THR A 660 -20.13 7.49 36.94
N PHE A 661 -20.45 6.19 36.87
CA PHE A 661 -19.45 5.12 37.03
C PHE A 661 -18.47 5.12 35.86
N SER A 662 -17.17 5.17 36.14
CA SER A 662 -16.14 5.37 35.11
C SER A 662 -15.11 4.24 35.12
N GLY A 663 -14.83 3.70 33.93
CA GLY A 663 -13.81 2.67 33.71
C GLY A 663 -12.93 2.94 32.49
N GLY A 664 -11.66 2.56 32.56
CA GLY A 664 -10.71 2.81 31.46
C GLY A 664 -11.04 2.07 30.17
N LEU A 665 -11.53 0.82 30.25
CA LEU A 665 -12.01 0.03 29.12
C LEU A 665 -13.54 0.04 29.05
N ALA A 666 -14.21 -0.34 30.15
CA ALA A 666 -15.66 -0.44 30.22
C ALA A 666 -16.22 0.31 31.46
N GLY A 667 -17.27 1.11 31.27
CA GLY A 667 -17.95 1.76 32.40
C GLY A 667 -18.59 0.74 33.33
N GLN A 668 -19.43 -0.13 32.76
CA GLN A 668 -20.00 -1.28 33.42
C GLN A 668 -19.80 -2.55 32.57
N ASN A 669 -19.42 -3.64 33.21
CA ASN A 669 -19.29 -4.96 32.61
C ASN A 669 -20.28 -5.92 33.25
N ALA A 670 -21.09 -6.58 32.43
CA ALA A 670 -21.99 -7.69 32.75
C ALA A 670 -21.78 -8.89 31.79
N GLY A 671 -20.73 -8.84 30.96
CA GLY A 671 -20.35 -9.87 29.99
C GLY A 671 -18.95 -10.43 30.23
N THR A 672 -18.21 -10.69 29.16
CA THR A 672 -16.84 -11.19 29.22
C THR A 672 -15.87 -10.14 28.71
N VAL A 673 -14.83 -9.86 29.50
CA VAL A 673 -13.65 -9.12 29.04
C VAL A 673 -12.45 -10.06 29.08
N THR A 674 -11.78 -10.24 27.94
CA THR A 674 -10.62 -11.11 27.86
C THR A 674 -9.51 -10.52 26.99
N GLN A 675 -8.26 -10.71 27.37
CA GLN A 675 -7.10 -10.33 26.56
C GLN A 675 -7.12 -8.85 26.16
N SER A 676 -7.57 -7.97 27.05
CA SER A 676 -7.86 -6.57 26.73
C SER A 676 -7.22 -5.63 27.73
N TYR A 677 -6.95 -4.38 27.35
CA TYR A 677 -6.26 -3.46 28.26
C TYR A 677 -6.69 -2.00 28.13
N ALA A 678 -6.40 -1.21 29.16
CA ALA A 678 -6.66 0.24 29.17
C ALA A 678 -5.43 1.04 29.63
N THR A 679 -5.11 2.12 28.93
CA THR A 679 -4.00 3.03 29.25
C THR A 679 -4.43 4.47 29.50
N GLY A 680 -5.67 4.82 29.13
CA GLY A 680 -6.24 6.15 29.34
C GLY A 680 -6.47 6.47 30.82
N ALA A 681 -6.28 7.74 31.19
CA ALA A 681 -6.56 8.23 32.55
C ALA A 681 -8.06 8.22 32.84
N VAL A 682 -8.45 7.86 34.07
CA VAL A 682 -9.85 7.79 34.53
C VAL A 682 -10.05 8.71 35.73
N SER A 683 -11.05 9.57 35.65
CA SER A 683 -11.46 10.46 36.75
C SER A 683 -12.98 10.41 36.98
N ALA A 684 -13.42 10.12 38.21
CA ALA A 684 -14.83 10.13 38.62
C ALA A 684 -15.05 11.06 39.82
N THR A 685 -15.96 12.04 39.69
CA THR A 685 -16.12 13.10 40.72
C THR A 685 -16.99 12.68 41.90
N ASP A 686 -17.97 11.79 41.71
CA ASP A 686 -18.94 11.39 42.77
C ASP A 686 -19.08 9.86 42.93
N ALA A 687 -18.14 9.09 42.38
CA ALA A 687 -18.18 7.63 42.40
C ALA A 687 -16.77 7.05 42.56
N ALA A 688 -16.69 5.75 42.90
CA ALA A 688 -15.45 5.01 42.71
C ALA A 688 -15.19 4.81 41.21
N ALA A 689 -13.92 4.78 40.83
CA ALA A 689 -13.47 4.56 39.46
C ALA A 689 -12.60 3.30 39.36
N GLY A 690 -12.61 2.64 38.21
CA GLY A 690 -11.70 1.55 37.91
C GLY A 690 -10.77 1.87 36.74
N ALA A 691 -9.49 1.55 36.86
CA ALA A 691 -8.56 1.78 35.75
C ALA A 691 -8.85 0.87 34.54
N LEU A 692 -9.53 -0.28 34.74
CA LEU A 692 -10.01 -1.15 33.66
C LEU A 692 -11.54 -1.12 33.54
N VAL A 693 -12.27 -1.41 34.61
CA VAL A 693 -13.75 -1.53 34.61
C VAL A 693 -14.34 -0.68 35.73
N GLY A 694 -15.31 0.19 35.48
CA GLY A 694 -15.95 0.96 36.55
C GLY A 694 -16.69 0.05 37.54
N VAL A 695 -17.65 -0.73 37.03
CA VAL A 695 -18.44 -1.71 37.78
C VAL A 695 -18.43 -3.07 37.06
N ASN A 696 -18.07 -4.14 37.75
CA ASN A 696 -18.17 -5.52 37.27
C ASN A 696 -19.39 -6.21 37.93
N LEU A 697 -20.32 -6.73 37.13
CA LEU A 697 -21.62 -7.26 37.55
C LEU A 697 -21.81 -8.70 37.05
N TYR A 698 -21.63 -9.69 37.92
CA TYR A 698 -21.89 -11.10 37.60
C TYR A 698 -21.14 -11.57 36.34
N SER A 699 -19.94 -11.03 36.11
CA SER A 699 -19.20 -11.08 34.86
C SER A 699 -17.73 -11.46 35.04
N SER A 700 -17.08 -11.91 33.97
CA SER A 700 -15.67 -12.33 33.99
C SER A 700 -14.73 -11.30 33.35
N VAL A 701 -13.54 -11.17 33.96
CA VAL A 701 -12.41 -10.41 33.44
C VAL A 701 -11.17 -11.29 33.54
N GLU A 702 -10.50 -11.52 32.42
CA GLU A 702 -9.40 -12.50 32.30
C GLU A 702 -8.28 -11.98 31.38
N GLN A 703 -7.03 -12.33 31.69
CA GLN A 703 -5.86 -11.92 30.89
C GLN A 703 -5.87 -10.45 30.48
N SER A 704 -6.19 -9.56 31.40
CA SER A 704 -6.39 -8.14 31.11
C SER A 704 -5.56 -7.24 32.01
N PHE A 705 -5.26 -6.02 31.57
CA PHE A 705 -4.51 -5.11 32.44
C PHE A 705 -4.84 -3.62 32.25
N ALA A 706 -4.48 -2.81 33.24
CA ALA A 706 -4.57 -1.36 33.16
C ALA A 706 -3.29 -0.63 33.59
N THR A 707 -2.99 0.49 32.93
CA THR A 707 -1.86 1.36 33.26
C THR A 707 -2.23 2.84 33.42
N GLY A 708 -3.44 3.25 33.03
CA GLY A 708 -3.87 4.65 33.16
C GLY A 708 -4.08 5.07 34.62
N SER A 709 -3.82 6.35 34.94
CA SER A 709 -4.09 6.90 36.27
C SER A 709 -5.57 6.80 36.62
N VAL A 710 -5.90 6.50 37.87
CA VAL A 710 -7.30 6.39 38.32
C VAL A 710 -7.55 7.25 39.54
N GLN A 711 -8.56 8.12 39.47
CA GLN A 711 -8.96 9.00 40.56
C GLN A 711 -10.49 8.97 40.70
N GLY A 712 -10.99 8.57 41.88
CA GLY A 712 -12.41 8.59 42.20
C GLY A 712 -12.62 9.19 43.59
N SER A 713 -13.66 10.00 43.80
CA SER A 713 -13.99 10.50 45.16
C SER A 713 -14.36 9.38 46.13
N GLY A 714 -14.94 8.29 45.62
CA GLY A 714 -15.17 7.05 46.35
C GLY A 714 -13.95 6.11 46.42
N GLY A 715 -12.81 6.50 45.83
CA GLY A 715 -11.61 5.68 45.67
C GLY A 715 -11.33 5.26 44.23
N GLY A 716 -10.05 5.02 43.90
CA GLY A 716 -9.61 4.52 42.60
C GLY A 716 -9.09 3.09 42.69
N GLY A 717 -9.74 2.16 42.01
CA GLY A 717 -9.30 0.76 41.90
C GLY A 717 -8.41 0.55 40.68
N GLY A 718 -7.30 -0.14 40.86
CA GLY A 718 -6.35 -0.47 39.80
C GLY A 718 -6.93 -1.38 38.72
N ILE A 719 -7.99 -2.14 39.04
CA ILE A 719 -8.79 -2.89 38.08
C ILE A 719 -10.21 -2.34 38.06
N ALA A 720 -10.90 -2.36 39.21
CA ALA A 720 -12.32 -1.99 39.25
C ALA A 720 -12.72 -1.07 40.40
N GLY A 721 -13.75 -0.24 40.19
CA GLY A 721 -14.42 0.47 41.28
C GLY A 721 -15.20 -0.51 42.14
N PHE A 722 -16.13 -1.24 41.53
CA PHE A 722 -16.99 -2.21 42.21
C PHE A 722 -16.98 -3.58 41.53
N ASN A 723 -17.12 -4.64 42.32
CA ASN A 723 -17.25 -6.02 41.84
C ASN A 723 -18.40 -6.74 42.56
N TYR A 724 -19.37 -7.26 41.81
CA TYR A 724 -20.59 -7.91 42.32
C TYR A 724 -20.80 -9.32 41.76
N GLY A 725 -21.29 -10.24 42.59
CA GLY A 725 -21.76 -11.58 42.19
C GLY A 725 -20.65 -12.65 42.14
N PRO A 726 -20.97 -13.96 42.09
CA PRO A 726 -20.00 -15.04 42.26
C PRO A 726 -18.99 -15.22 41.10
N VAL A 727 -19.17 -14.54 39.97
CA VAL A 727 -18.25 -14.56 38.82
C VAL A 727 -17.15 -13.52 39.03
N THR A 728 -15.91 -13.85 38.63
CA THR A 728 -14.68 -13.36 39.28
C THR A 728 -13.78 -12.59 38.33
N ILE A 729 -13.07 -11.58 38.85
CA ILE A 729 -11.86 -11.04 38.22
C ILE A 729 -10.74 -12.07 38.42
N SER A 730 -10.22 -12.64 37.34
CA SER A 730 -9.22 -13.71 37.38
C SER A 730 -7.88 -13.25 37.95
N GLY A 731 -7.08 -14.19 38.47
CA GLY A 731 -5.74 -13.93 39.02
C GLY A 731 -4.69 -13.52 37.98
N ASP A 732 -5.02 -13.61 36.69
CA ASP A 732 -4.22 -13.12 35.57
C ASP A 732 -4.70 -11.75 35.05
N VAL A 733 -5.36 -10.98 35.91
CA VAL A 733 -5.66 -9.56 35.67
C VAL A 733 -4.67 -8.72 36.47
N PHE A 734 -4.04 -7.76 35.79
CA PHE A 734 -2.92 -6.98 36.32
C PHE A 734 -3.18 -5.47 36.27
N TRP A 735 -2.51 -4.68 37.10
CA TRP A 735 -2.49 -3.23 36.93
C TRP A 735 -1.16 -2.64 37.38
N ASN A 736 -0.79 -1.49 36.81
CA ASN A 736 0.46 -0.84 37.17
C ASN A 736 0.24 0.05 38.39
N THR A 737 0.72 -0.35 39.56
CA THR A 737 0.49 0.36 40.83
C THR A 737 1.06 1.78 40.86
N GLN A 738 2.10 2.05 40.06
CA GLN A 738 2.78 3.34 40.04
C GLN A 738 2.07 4.33 39.11
N THR A 739 1.67 3.88 37.91
CA THR A 739 1.02 4.77 36.94
C THR A 739 -0.48 4.94 37.22
N THR A 740 -1.14 3.88 37.73
CA THR A 740 -2.54 3.99 38.20
C THR A 740 -2.65 4.86 39.45
N GLY A 741 -1.60 4.91 40.28
CA GLY A 741 -1.58 5.65 41.54
C GLY A 741 -2.26 4.91 42.71
N THR A 742 -2.52 3.61 42.59
CA THR A 742 -3.22 2.81 43.60
C THR A 742 -2.65 1.40 43.75
N THR A 743 -2.62 0.91 44.99
CA THR A 743 -2.30 -0.49 45.32
C THR A 743 -3.55 -1.34 45.56
N VAL A 744 -4.74 -0.74 45.45
CA VAL A 744 -6.02 -1.41 45.66
C VAL A 744 -6.53 -1.91 44.31
N ALA A 745 -6.72 -3.22 44.16
CA ALA A 745 -7.26 -3.83 42.93
C ALA A 745 -8.71 -3.39 42.67
N VAL A 746 -9.56 -3.54 43.70
CA VAL A 746 -11.00 -3.25 43.65
C VAL A 746 -11.40 -2.46 44.89
N VAL A 747 -12.13 -1.35 44.72
CA VAL A 747 -12.51 -0.49 45.85
C VAL A 747 -13.56 -1.17 46.74
N SER A 748 -14.57 -1.82 46.16
CA SER A 748 -15.60 -2.55 46.91
C SER A 748 -16.01 -3.85 46.24
N VAL A 749 -16.20 -4.89 47.06
CA VAL A 749 -16.58 -6.24 46.65
C VAL A 749 -17.84 -6.65 47.40
N ALA A 750 -18.85 -7.16 46.69
CA ALA A 750 -20.14 -7.53 47.27
C ALA A 750 -20.76 -8.78 46.64
N ASN A 751 -21.79 -9.33 47.29
CA ASN A 751 -22.61 -10.45 46.80
C ASN A 751 -21.81 -11.71 46.42
N GLY A 752 -20.81 -12.05 47.23
CA GLY A 752 -19.99 -13.26 47.04
C GLY A 752 -18.89 -13.15 45.97
N ALA A 753 -18.68 -11.95 45.41
CA ALA A 753 -17.66 -11.73 44.41
C ALA A 753 -16.25 -12.04 44.88
N GLN A 754 -15.47 -12.67 43.99
CA GLN A 754 -14.08 -12.96 44.22
C GLN A 754 -13.20 -12.05 43.35
N VAL A 755 -12.01 -11.79 43.86
CA VAL A 755 -10.90 -11.24 43.11
C VAL A 755 -9.82 -12.30 43.22
N GLY A 756 -9.69 -13.17 42.22
CA GLY A 756 -8.57 -14.11 42.15
C GLY A 756 -7.29 -13.31 42.25
N ASN A 757 -6.23 -13.82 42.91
CA ASN A 757 -5.02 -13.11 43.38
C ASN A 757 -4.37 -12.09 42.39
N ALA A 758 -5.10 -11.04 42.03
CA ALA A 758 -4.78 -10.11 40.98
C ALA A 758 -3.59 -9.29 41.45
N GLN A 759 -2.55 -9.26 40.64
CA GLN A 759 -1.26 -8.73 41.06
C GLN A 759 -1.13 -7.28 40.59
N GLY A 760 -0.93 -6.38 41.55
CA GLY A 760 -0.42 -5.04 41.24
C GLY A 760 1.05 -5.15 40.87
N LEU A 761 1.39 -4.81 39.63
CA LEU A 761 2.76 -4.79 39.12
C LEU A 761 3.34 -3.37 39.20
N THR A 762 4.64 -3.25 39.40
CA THR A 762 5.37 -2.00 39.16
C THR A 762 5.57 -1.75 37.66
N THR A 763 5.96 -0.54 37.27
CA THR A 763 6.29 -0.22 35.87
C THR A 763 7.40 -1.11 35.33
N ALA A 764 8.42 -1.43 36.15
CA ALA A 764 9.50 -2.33 35.74
C ALA A 764 9.01 -3.77 35.49
N GLN A 765 8.03 -4.24 36.28
CA GLN A 765 7.42 -5.56 36.09
C GLN A 765 6.48 -5.58 34.87
N MET A 766 5.75 -4.48 34.61
CA MET A 766 4.91 -4.36 33.41
C MET A 766 5.73 -4.46 32.11
N SER A 767 6.97 -3.97 32.11
CA SER A 767 7.90 -4.13 30.98
C SER A 767 8.53 -5.52 30.85
N ASN A 768 8.21 -6.46 31.74
CA ASN A 768 8.83 -7.78 31.78
C ASN A 768 7.80 -8.90 31.53
N PRO A 769 7.88 -9.61 30.39
CA PRO A 769 6.96 -10.72 30.07
C PRO A 769 6.83 -11.78 31.17
N VAL A 770 7.91 -12.03 31.93
CA VAL A 770 7.91 -13.03 33.01
C VAL A 770 6.93 -12.67 34.14
N SER A 771 6.65 -11.37 34.34
CA SER A 771 5.76 -10.90 35.41
C SER A 771 4.28 -11.20 35.17
N PHE A 772 3.88 -11.56 33.95
CA PHE A 772 2.49 -11.90 33.60
C PHE A 772 2.16 -13.38 33.77
N GLY A 773 3.12 -14.18 34.24
CA GLY A 773 2.93 -15.61 34.44
C GLY A 773 2.73 -16.40 33.13
N PRO A 774 2.30 -17.67 33.22
CA PRO A 774 2.22 -18.56 32.07
C PRO A 774 0.98 -18.37 31.19
N THR A 775 -0.02 -17.60 31.64
CA THR A 775 -1.28 -17.43 30.91
C THR A 775 -1.14 -16.44 29.75
N TYR A 776 -0.25 -15.46 29.87
CA TYR A 776 0.09 -14.55 28.78
C TYR A 776 1.08 -15.20 27.81
N ASP A 777 0.59 -15.60 26.65
CA ASP A 777 1.44 -16.14 25.58
C ASP A 777 2.11 -15.02 24.76
N PHE A 778 3.42 -14.84 24.99
CA PHE A 778 4.29 -13.93 24.24
C PHE A 778 5.03 -14.61 23.06
N GLY A 779 4.79 -15.91 22.85
CA GLY A 779 5.37 -16.68 21.75
C GLY A 779 4.94 -16.17 20.37
N PRO A 780 5.58 -16.61 19.27
CA PRO A 780 5.31 -16.08 17.92
C PRO A 780 3.84 -16.16 17.45
N GLY A 781 3.08 -17.15 17.93
CA GLY A 781 1.64 -17.31 17.68
C GLY A 781 0.73 -16.82 18.81
N GLY A 782 1.31 -16.26 19.87
CA GLY A 782 0.58 -15.80 21.04
C GLY A 782 -0.13 -14.46 20.83
N VAL A 783 -1.05 -14.15 21.73
CA VAL A 783 -1.88 -12.94 21.66
C VAL A 783 -1.10 -11.67 22.01
N TRP A 784 -0.08 -11.80 22.86
CA TRP A 784 0.68 -10.67 23.37
C TRP A 784 2.05 -10.57 22.71
N ALA A 785 2.56 -9.35 22.66
CA ALA A 785 3.94 -9.06 22.28
C ALA A 785 4.53 -8.02 23.23
N MET A 786 5.86 -8.04 23.36
CA MET A 786 6.62 -7.05 24.13
C MET A 786 7.74 -6.49 23.24
N PRO A 787 7.47 -5.45 22.44
CA PRO A 787 8.49 -4.79 21.64
C PRO A 787 9.63 -4.25 22.51
N ALA A 788 10.83 -4.13 21.94
CA ALA A 788 11.97 -3.56 22.64
C ALA A 788 11.66 -2.12 23.11
N GLY A 789 11.82 -1.86 24.41
CA GLY A 789 11.53 -0.55 25.01
C GLY A 789 10.07 -0.32 25.42
N ALA A 790 9.18 -1.30 25.25
CA ALA A 790 7.78 -1.17 25.68
C ALA A 790 7.64 -1.09 27.22
N THR A 791 6.70 -0.26 27.68
CA THR A 791 6.39 -0.08 29.10
C THR A 791 5.35 -1.06 29.64
N HIS A 792 4.70 -1.80 28.74
CA HIS A 792 3.69 -2.82 29.00
C HIS A 792 3.52 -3.72 27.75
N PRO A 793 2.87 -4.89 27.86
CA PRO A 793 2.51 -5.70 26.70
C PRO A 793 1.64 -4.94 25.71
N VAL A 794 1.72 -5.31 24.43
CA VAL A 794 0.76 -4.87 23.41
C VAL A 794 0.13 -6.10 22.76
N LEU A 795 -1.05 -5.92 22.16
CA LEU A 795 -1.68 -7.00 21.41
C LEU A 795 -0.89 -7.21 20.12
N ARG A 796 -0.58 -8.47 19.80
CA ARG A 796 0.28 -8.81 18.66
C ARG A 796 -0.27 -8.28 17.33
N TRP A 797 -1.60 -8.24 17.17
CA TRP A 797 -2.22 -7.70 15.97
C TRP A 797 -1.88 -6.22 15.73
N GLN A 798 -1.53 -5.45 16.78
CA GLN A 798 -1.14 -4.03 16.65
C GLN A 798 0.19 -3.84 15.94
N LEU A 799 1.06 -4.85 15.94
CA LEU A 799 2.38 -4.78 15.31
C LEU A 799 2.33 -5.00 13.79
N GLY A 800 1.20 -5.45 13.27
CA GLY A 800 0.99 -5.78 11.86
C GLY A 800 -0.08 -4.95 11.17
N GLN A 801 -0.51 -3.83 11.78
CA GLN A 801 -1.44 -2.88 11.15
C GLN A 801 -0.71 -1.85 10.27
#